data_AF-A0A1I8HY19-F1
#
_entry.id   AF-A0A1I8HY19-F1
#
_cell.length_a   1.000
_cell.length_b   1.000
_cell.length_c   1.000
_cell.angle_alpha   90.00
_cell.angle_beta   90.00
_cell.angle_gamma   90.00
#
_symmetry.space_group_name_H-M   'P 1'
#
loop_
_entity.id
_entity.type
_entity.pdbx_description
1 polymer ?
#
loop_
_entity_poly.entity_id
_entity_poly.type
_entity_poly.pdbx_seq_one_letter_code
_entity_poly.pdbx_strand_id
1 'polypeptide(L)'
;GAPSALAPQARCCISLKFSRPRSAPCALEQESDAHSGAALASVSAHSKNWRQFNLKNGGAKLSASLQKYSGAGVTEAIAYAAQENLRLAEAPEAVAVADTQYAPENPLLSRLPEPVREAFAPLRRSRYAVVAVTDWSGIAHPIFRATAGGPVRGHANWLHLWCRYLITQNRRHREAVRGAAARGRADTAFAAFLLPHLILQLVMEGQPGKCHQLHGEASRAGAEKPVAELDAASLSAQTVFSVIDFFYGWTRHHLNQLKAGAEASDASYRRACDFLAGVPQTLLARAAFSCRAGTRALRHWELAHREQQPPLQRASLRTMAQVYDSLGESDAVAGVFACLSGGELDIRSRILRLENSGQLPQALVAYDVAVRSEAGRNDLSLHRGLLQCELNSASLLNAVQKADWFLRRRPDWAAELNEVRAEALWKLGQWEPLRAPQQPAASWPIGVGRILCSLHERNSAASRGALTDLAANQVPALAAAALEPGCYERAYPTLCRLHALAELQAGLDYLDDSRAGGDSSAAQQQRATDRLLQAWDLRLSLLAPSYTAQDTVISSRLGFARIAADAAAAGSSAASASGLSSSTLSTSSTASETLRRDWRRAVQAHLLRRIRSARLCGRLAAAQAALLEAEQLPPLPDSAARRRCRDC
;
A
#
# COMPACT_ATOMS: atom_id res chain seq x y z
N GLY A 1 -22.42 30.12 42.23
CA GLY A 1 -22.19 30.60 40.85
C GLY A 1 -22.24 29.42 39.92
N ALA A 2 -23.34 29.26 39.20
CA ALA A 2 -23.51 28.21 38.20
C ALA A 2 -22.71 28.56 36.93
N PRO A 3 -22.13 27.59 36.21
CA PRO A 3 -21.71 27.81 34.84
C PRO A 3 -22.84 27.42 33.88
N SER A 4 -23.12 28.37 33.00
CA SER A 4 -24.06 28.38 31.89
C SER A 4 -23.84 27.23 30.89
N ALA A 5 -24.90 26.48 30.66
CA ALA A 5 -25.11 25.74 29.42
C ALA A 5 -25.45 26.70 28.28
N LEU A 6 -24.90 26.49 27.08
CA LEU A 6 -25.56 26.62 25.77
C LEU A 6 -24.53 26.50 24.61
N ALA A 7 -24.91 25.72 23.60
CA ALA A 7 -24.41 25.61 22.21
C ALA A 7 -23.83 24.20 21.84
N PRO A 8 -24.04 23.71 20.61
CA PRO A 8 -25.01 22.64 20.37
C PRO A 8 -24.36 21.31 19.96
N GLN A 9 -25.03 20.21 20.32
CA GLN A 9 -24.74 18.86 19.83
C GLN A 9 -24.99 18.79 18.32
N ALA A 10 -23.93 18.92 17.52
CA ALA A 10 -23.93 18.45 16.13
C ALA A 10 -23.86 16.91 16.13
N ARG A 11 -25.02 16.27 16.32
CA ARG A 11 -25.19 14.83 16.05
C ARG A 11 -25.03 14.61 14.54
N CYS A 12 -23.81 14.31 14.10
CA CYS A 12 -23.59 13.76 12.77
C CYS A 12 -24.00 12.27 12.78
N CYS A 13 -25.31 12.03 12.88
CA CYS A 13 -25.89 10.70 12.64
C CYS A 13 -25.89 10.46 11.13
N ILE A 14 -24.79 9.97 10.57
CA ILE A 14 -24.83 9.29 9.28
C ILE A 14 -25.47 7.92 9.52
N SER A 15 -26.80 7.92 9.60
CA SER A 15 -27.62 6.73 9.61
C SER A 15 -27.60 6.12 8.21
N LEU A 16 -26.58 5.29 7.93
CA LEU A 16 -26.66 4.32 6.85
C LEU A 16 -27.66 3.25 7.29
N LYS A 17 -28.95 3.49 7.04
CA LYS A 17 -30.02 2.50 7.16
C LYS A 17 -29.74 1.37 6.17
N PHE A 18 -28.99 0.37 6.60
CA PHE A 18 -29.11 -0.98 6.05
C PHE A 18 -30.30 -1.64 6.76
N SER A 19 -31.50 -1.41 6.25
CA SER A 19 -32.66 -2.20 6.62
C SER A 19 -32.50 -3.62 6.06
N ARG A 20 -32.27 -4.60 6.92
CA ARG A 20 -32.52 -6.01 6.55
C ARG A 20 -34.03 -6.18 6.32
N PRO A 21 -34.46 -6.96 5.31
CA PRO A 21 -35.82 -7.47 5.29
C PRO A 21 -36.01 -8.41 6.48
N ARG A 22 -37.14 -8.26 7.17
CA ARG A 22 -37.55 -9.08 8.31
C ARG A 22 -37.56 -10.57 7.92
N SER A 23 -36.96 -11.39 8.77
CA SER A 23 -37.12 -12.84 8.78
C SER A 23 -38.59 -13.21 9.08
N ALA A 24 -39.22 -13.96 8.19
CA ALA A 24 -40.46 -14.70 8.44
C ALA A 24 -40.30 -16.14 7.91
N PRO A 25 -40.94 -17.13 8.53
CA PRO A 25 -40.55 -18.54 8.43
C PRO A 25 -40.99 -19.18 7.11
N CYS A 26 -40.16 -20.08 6.58
CA CYS A 26 -40.50 -20.96 5.46
C CYS A 26 -41.68 -21.87 5.82
N ALA A 27 -42.82 -21.66 5.17
CA ALA A 27 -43.79 -22.71 4.90
C ALA A 27 -43.50 -23.26 3.49
N LEU A 28 -43.35 -24.57 3.41
CA LEU A 28 -43.23 -25.33 2.17
C LEU A 28 -44.59 -25.36 1.47
N GLU A 29 -44.73 -24.68 0.33
CA GLU A 29 -45.76 -25.03 -0.66
C GLU A 29 -45.15 -25.03 -2.07
N GLN A 30 -45.48 -26.09 -2.78
CA GLN A 30 -45.08 -26.39 -4.15
C GLN A 30 -45.85 -25.50 -5.12
N GLU A 31 -45.19 -24.69 -5.93
CA GLU A 31 -45.79 -24.21 -7.19
C GLU A 31 -44.75 -24.16 -8.31
N SER A 32 -45.09 -24.88 -9.37
CA SER A 32 -44.32 -25.16 -10.57
C SER A 32 -44.54 -24.11 -11.68
N ASP A 33 -43.51 -23.96 -12.51
CA ASP A 33 -43.54 -23.53 -13.92
C ASP A 33 -43.76 -22.06 -14.31
N ALA A 34 -44.14 -21.13 -13.43
CA ALA A 34 -44.28 -19.71 -13.80
C ALA A 34 -42.98 -18.85 -13.66
N HIS A 35 -41.91 -19.39 -13.05
CA HIS A 35 -40.69 -18.62 -12.69
C HIS A 35 -39.58 -18.62 -13.76
N SER A 36 -39.71 -19.39 -14.85
CA SER A 36 -38.72 -19.45 -15.92
C SER A 36 -38.69 -18.19 -16.80
N GLY A 37 -39.86 -17.60 -17.07
CA GLY A 37 -40.00 -16.41 -17.93
C GLY A 37 -39.43 -15.12 -17.33
N ALA A 38 -39.63 -14.88 -16.04
CA ALA A 38 -39.10 -13.70 -15.35
C ALA A 38 -37.57 -13.76 -15.15
N ALA A 39 -37.03 -14.97 -14.88
CA ALA A 39 -35.59 -15.20 -14.85
C ALA A 39 -34.95 -15.06 -16.24
N LEU A 40 -35.63 -15.48 -17.31
CA LEU A 40 -35.16 -15.26 -18.69
C LEU A 40 -35.21 -13.78 -19.10
N ALA A 41 -36.25 -13.04 -18.69
CA ALA A 41 -36.39 -11.62 -18.96
C ALA A 41 -35.34 -10.77 -18.21
N SER A 42 -35.12 -11.02 -16.92
CA SER A 42 -34.09 -10.35 -16.12
C SER A 42 -32.68 -10.69 -16.62
N VAL A 43 -32.45 -11.94 -17.06
CA VAL A 43 -31.19 -12.35 -17.69
C VAL A 43 -31.03 -11.73 -19.09
N SER A 44 -32.09 -11.51 -19.86
CA SER A 44 -32.01 -10.81 -21.16
C SER A 44 -31.69 -9.32 -20.99
N ALA A 45 -32.31 -8.65 -20.00
CA ALA A 45 -32.04 -7.25 -19.66
C ALA A 45 -30.63 -7.08 -19.09
N HIS A 46 -30.19 -8.03 -18.26
CA HIS A 46 -28.80 -8.11 -17.81
C HIS A 46 -27.84 -8.35 -18.98
N SER A 47 -28.22 -9.14 -19.99
CA SER A 47 -27.43 -9.32 -21.21
C SER A 47 -27.32 -8.03 -22.04
N LYS A 48 -28.39 -7.23 -22.14
CA LYS A 48 -28.38 -5.90 -22.80
C LYS A 48 -27.47 -4.91 -22.08
N ASN A 49 -27.61 -4.82 -20.75
CA ASN A 49 -26.78 -3.96 -19.92
C ASN A 49 -25.31 -4.42 -19.91
N TRP A 50 -25.08 -5.73 -19.93
CA TRP A 50 -23.74 -6.31 -20.04
C TRP A 50 -23.10 -6.05 -21.40
N ARG A 51 -23.83 -6.17 -22.51
CA ARG A 51 -23.34 -5.81 -23.86
C ARG A 51 -22.98 -4.33 -23.94
N GLN A 52 -23.82 -3.44 -23.41
CA GLN A 52 -23.52 -2.00 -23.32
C GLN A 52 -22.28 -1.71 -22.47
N PHE A 53 -22.17 -2.33 -21.30
CA PHE A 53 -21.05 -2.16 -20.40
C PHE A 53 -19.74 -2.69 -21.02
N ASN A 54 -19.78 -3.87 -21.63
CA ASN A 54 -18.64 -4.50 -22.29
C ASN A 54 -18.17 -3.64 -23.49
N LEU A 55 -19.11 -3.06 -24.26
CA LEU A 55 -18.74 -2.12 -25.33
C LEU A 55 -18.13 -0.83 -24.82
N LYS A 56 -18.75 -0.15 -23.84
CA LYS A 56 -18.24 1.15 -23.36
C LYS A 56 -16.93 1.01 -22.58
N ASN A 57 -16.93 0.19 -21.53
CA ASN A 57 -15.81 0.11 -20.60
C ASN A 57 -14.75 -0.90 -21.06
N GLY A 58 -15.20 -2.03 -21.61
CA GLY A 58 -14.31 -2.99 -22.25
C GLY A 58 -13.68 -2.39 -23.51
N GLY A 59 -14.48 -1.72 -24.36
CA GLY A 59 -13.99 -1.06 -25.58
C GLY A 59 -13.00 0.08 -25.34
N ALA A 60 -13.24 0.97 -24.39
CA ALA A 60 -12.29 2.03 -24.04
C ALA A 60 -10.96 1.46 -23.54
N LYS A 61 -10.98 0.48 -22.62
CA LYS A 61 -9.76 -0.19 -22.15
C LYS A 61 -9.06 -1.00 -23.23
N LEU A 62 -9.83 -1.63 -24.13
CA LEU A 62 -9.35 -2.34 -25.32
C LEU A 62 -8.58 -1.41 -26.26
N SER A 63 -9.14 -0.24 -26.57
CA SER A 63 -8.50 0.77 -27.43
C SER A 63 -7.22 1.31 -26.81
N ALA A 64 -7.23 1.65 -25.52
CA ALA A 64 -6.03 2.09 -24.80
C ALA A 64 -4.95 1.00 -24.75
N SER A 65 -5.35 -0.27 -24.65
CA SER A 65 -4.41 -1.40 -24.66
C SER A 65 -3.83 -1.66 -26.06
N LEU A 66 -4.63 -1.52 -27.12
CA LEU A 66 -4.17 -1.59 -28.51
C LEU A 66 -3.08 -0.55 -28.81
N GLN A 67 -3.22 0.66 -28.25
CA GLN A 67 -2.24 1.73 -28.40
C GLN A 67 -0.97 1.50 -27.55
N LYS A 68 -1.09 0.80 -26.42
CA LYS A 68 0.01 0.64 -25.43
C LYS A 68 0.94 -0.53 -25.73
N TYR A 69 0.45 -1.63 -26.31
CA TYR A 69 1.24 -2.84 -26.55
C TYR A 69 1.64 -2.96 -28.02
N SER A 70 2.95 -3.08 -28.30
CA SER A 70 3.52 -3.23 -29.66
C SER A 70 3.86 -4.67 -30.05
N GLY A 71 3.56 -5.66 -29.19
CA GLY A 71 3.88 -7.07 -29.45
C GLY A 71 2.82 -7.76 -30.31
N ALA A 72 3.22 -8.27 -31.49
CA ALA A 72 2.35 -8.86 -32.50
C ALA A 72 1.32 -9.87 -31.96
N GLY A 73 1.73 -10.83 -31.13
CA GLY A 73 0.81 -11.84 -30.58
C GLY A 73 -0.19 -11.32 -29.54
N VAL A 74 0.15 -10.23 -28.83
CA VAL A 74 -0.76 -9.60 -27.85
C VAL A 74 -1.75 -8.68 -28.57
N THR A 75 -1.28 -7.94 -29.58
CA THR A 75 -2.14 -7.08 -30.41
C THR A 75 -3.15 -7.90 -31.19
N GLU A 76 -2.79 -9.06 -31.73
CA GLU A 76 -3.70 -9.98 -32.42
C GLU A 76 -4.78 -10.55 -31.47
N ALA A 77 -4.41 -10.94 -30.26
CA ALA A 77 -5.36 -11.40 -29.24
C ALA A 77 -6.33 -10.29 -28.79
N ILE A 78 -5.84 -9.05 -28.66
CA ILE A 78 -6.66 -7.88 -28.33
C ILE A 78 -7.60 -7.54 -29.49
N ALA A 79 -7.10 -7.56 -30.72
CA ALA A 79 -7.84 -7.33 -31.96
C ALA A 79 -8.97 -8.35 -32.14
N TYR A 80 -8.69 -9.64 -31.92
CA TYR A 80 -9.70 -10.70 -31.94
C TYR A 80 -10.81 -10.46 -30.89
N ALA A 81 -10.43 -10.10 -29.67
CA ALA A 81 -11.42 -9.86 -28.61
C ALA A 81 -12.28 -8.62 -28.87
N ALA A 82 -11.69 -7.58 -29.45
CA ALA A 82 -12.41 -6.41 -29.91
C ALA A 82 -13.38 -6.76 -31.05
N GLN A 83 -12.94 -7.57 -32.01
CA GLN A 83 -13.77 -8.08 -33.09
C GLN A 83 -14.98 -8.88 -32.57
N GLU A 84 -14.78 -9.80 -31.63
CA GLU A 84 -15.87 -10.59 -31.05
C GLU A 84 -16.84 -9.75 -30.22
N ASN A 85 -16.34 -8.75 -29.48
CA ASN A 85 -17.19 -7.79 -28.78
C ASN A 85 -18.05 -6.97 -29.76
N LEU A 86 -17.49 -6.57 -30.91
CA LEU A 86 -18.24 -5.87 -31.97
C LEU A 86 -19.27 -6.80 -32.62
N ARG A 87 -18.92 -8.07 -32.89
CA ARG A 87 -19.88 -9.09 -33.36
C ARG A 87 -21.03 -9.30 -32.40
N LEU A 88 -20.78 -9.35 -31.09
CA LEU A 88 -21.85 -9.43 -30.08
C LEU A 88 -22.71 -8.17 -29.98
N ALA A 89 -22.15 -7.00 -30.32
CA ALA A 89 -22.89 -5.75 -30.41
C ALA A 89 -23.80 -5.70 -31.65
N GLU A 90 -23.27 -6.19 -32.77
CA GLU A 90 -23.89 -6.23 -34.09
C GLU A 90 -24.81 -7.45 -34.29
N ALA A 91 -24.76 -8.43 -33.39
CA ALA A 91 -25.65 -9.58 -33.41
C ALA A 91 -27.12 -9.12 -33.34
N PRO A 92 -27.93 -9.39 -34.38
CA PRO A 92 -29.31 -8.95 -34.43
C PRO A 92 -30.08 -9.62 -33.30
N GLU A 93 -30.70 -8.84 -32.42
CA GLU A 93 -31.89 -9.35 -31.74
C GLU A 93 -32.89 -9.69 -32.84
N ALA A 94 -33.44 -10.90 -32.81
CA ALA A 94 -34.37 -11.42 -33.79
C ALA A 94 -35.53 -10.43 -34.06
N VAL A 95 -35.32 -9.53 -35.00
CA VAL A 95 -36.34 -8.79 -35.71
C VAL A 95 -35.98 -8.98 -37.16
N ALA A 96 -36.69 -9.91 -37.79
CA ALA A 96 -36.68 -10.07 -39.23
C ALA A 96 -37.05 -8.73 -39.86
N VAL A 97 -36.09 -8.07 -40.52
CA VAL A 97 -36.39 -7.05 -41.51
C VAL A 97 -35.51 -7.33 -42.70
N ALA A 98 -36.16 -7.87 -43.73
CA ALA A 98 -35.63 -8.00 -45.07
C ALA A 98 -35.37 -6.61 -45.67
N ASP A 99 -34.39 -6.56 -46.57
CA ASP A 99 -34.23 -5.58 -47.64
C ASP A 99 -34.27 -4.09 -47.27
N THR A 100 -33.15 -3.55 -46.81
CA THR A 100 -32.70 -2.19 -47.19
C THR A 100 -31.17 -2.11 -47.18
N GLN A 101 -30.58 -1.52 -48.23
CA GLN A 101 -29.13 -1.38 -48.46
C GLN A 101 -28.42 -0.39 -47.51
N TYR A 102 -29.05 -0.03 -46.38
CA TYR A 102 -28.47 0.79 -45.33
C TYR A 102 -28.83 0.15 -43.99
N ALA A 103 -27.93 -0.70 -43.47
CA ALA A 103 -28.06 -1.19 -42.10
C ALA A 103 -27.97 0.03 -41.16
N PRO A 104 -29.00 0.35 -40.35
CA PRO A 104 -28.94 1.47 -39.44
C PRO A 104 -27.77 1.25 -38.48
N GLU A 105 -26.92 2.26 -38.31
CA GLU A 105 -25.82 2.18 -37.35
C GLU A 105 -26.40 1.82 -35.98
N ASN A 106 -25.95 0.69 -35.46
CA ASN A 106 -26.44 0.15 -34.20
C ASN A 106 -26.31 1.24 -33.10
N PRO A 107 -27.38 1.64 -32.40
CA PRO A 107 -27.37 2.79 -31.47
C PRO A 107 -26.39 2.64 -30.30
N LEU A 108 -25.84 1.44 -30.10
CA LEU A 108 -24.78 1.15 -29.14
C LEU A 108 -23.39 1.61 -29.60
N LEU A 109 -23.14 1.64 -30.91
CA LEU A 109 -21.86 2.00 -31.52
C LEU A 109 -21.70 3.52 -31.66
N SER A 110 -22.79 4.24 -31.88
CA SER A 110 -22.80 5.71 -31.87
C SER A 110 -22.55 6.32 -30.48
N ARG A 111 -22.77 5.54 -29.41
CA ARG A 111 -22.50 5.92 -28.01
C ARG A 111 -21.03 5.77 -27.59
N LEU A 112 -20.15 5.30 -28.47
CA LEU A 112 -18.71 5.16 -28.20
C LEU A 112 -17.97 6.47 -28.53
N PRO A 113 -16.96 6.85 -27.71
CA PRO A 113 -16.07 7.97 -28.02
C PRO A 113 -15.40 7.79 -29.40
N GLU A 114 -15.25 8.88 -30.14
CA GLU A 114 -14.65 8.93 -31.48
C GLU A 114 -13.30 8.18 -31.62
N PRO A 115 -12.30 8.35 -30.72
CA PRO A 115 -11.02 7.63 -30.85
C PRO A 115 -11.15 6.10 -30.70
N VAL A 116 -12.16 5.64 -29.97
CA VAL A 116 -12.46 4.22 -29.80
C VAL A 116 -13.11 3.65 -31.06
N ARG A 117 -13.93 4.46 -31.73
CA ARG A 117 -14.62 4.11 -32.98
C ARG A 117 -13.65 4.00 -34.15
N GLU A 118 -12.70 4.92 -34.25
CA GLU A 118 -11.61 4.88 -35.23
C GLU A 118 -10.73 3.64 -35.05
N ALA A 119 -10.35 3.33 -33.81
CA ALA A 119 -9.55 2.14 -33.50
C ALA A 119 -10.28 0.82 -33.84
N PHE A 120 -11.61 0.79 -33.74
CA PHE A 120 -12.42 -0.40 -34.03
C PHE A 120 -12.89 -0.51 -35.49
N ALA A 121 -12.83 0.57 -36.27
CA ALA A 121 -13.20 0.58 -37.69
C ALA A 121 -12.50 -0.50 -38.55
N PRO A 122 -11.16 -0.70 -38.47
CA PRO A 122 -10.49 -1.76 -39.24
C PRO A 122 -10.85 -3.17 -38.74
N LEU A 123 -11.15 -3.31 -37.44
CA LEU A 123 -11.44 -4.60 -36.79
C LEU A 123 -12.81 -5.17 -37.17
N ARG A 124 -13.74 -4.34 -37.63
CA ARG A 124 -15.03 -4.77 -38.21
C ARG A 124 -14.87 -5.62 -39.47
N ARG A 125 -13.84 -5.35 -40.29
CA ARG A 125 -13.59 -6.04 -41.57
C ARG A 125 -12.57 -7.18 -41.42
N SER A 126 -11.81 -7.19 -40.34
CA SER A 126 -10.80 -8.22 -40.05
C SER A 126 -11.42 -9.60 -39.80
N ARG A 127 -10.65 -10.69 -39.93
CA ARG A 127 -11.09 -12.08 -39.68
C ARG A 127 -10.10 -12.81 -38.79
N TYR A 128 -9.92 -12.34 -37.55
CA TYR A 128 -9.13 -13.09 -36.59
C TYR A 128 -9.91 -14.34 -36.16
N ALA A 129 -9.22 -15.49 -36.06
CA ALA A 129 -9.79 -16.75 -35.61
C ALA A 129 -8.81 -17.45 -34.66
N VAL A 130 -9.33 -18.04 -33.58
CA VAL A 130 -8.50 -18.78 -32.60
C VAL A 130 -8.37 -20.23 -33.05
N VAL A 131 -7.14 -20.68 -33.30
CA VAL A 131 -6.81 -22.01 -33.85
C VAL A 131 -6.87 -23.13 -32.79
N ALA A 132 -6.67 -22.82 -31.51
CA ALA A 132 -6.75 -23.82 -30.44
C ALA A 132 -7.31 -23.25 -29.13
N VAL A 133 -8.33 -23.90 -28.58
CA VAL A 133 -8.91 -23.59 -27.26
C VAL A 133 -8.46 -24.67 -26.29
N THR A 134 -7.66 -24.30 -25.29
CA THR A 134 -7.31 -25.18 -24.17
C THR A 134 -8.43 -25.18 -23.15
N ASP A 135 -8.98 -26.35 -22.83
CA ASP A 135 -9.98 -26.50 -21.76
C ASP A 135 -9.30 -26.54 -20.39
N TRP A 136 -9.68 -25.60 -19.53
CA TRP A 136 -9.17 -25.44 -18.16
C TRP A 136 -10.15 -25.97 -17.10
N SER A 137 -11.15 -26.76 -17.50
CA SER A 137 -12.20 -27.26 -16.61
C SER A 137 -11.72 -28.30 -15.59
N GLY A 138 -10.58 -28.96 -15.84
CA GLY A 138 -10.00 -30.00 -14.99
C GLY A 138 -9.00 -29.52 -13.93
N ILE A 139 -8.85 -28.21 -13.70
CA ILE A 139 -7.93 -27.71 -12.68
C ILE A 139 -8.44 -28.08 -11.28
N ALA A 140 -7.57 -28.67 -10.45
CA ALA A 140 -7.88 -28.98 -9.06
C ALA A 140 -8.12 -27.70 -8.24
N HIS A 141 -9.26 -27.66 -7.57
CA HIS A 141 -9.64 -26.55 -6.70
C HIS A 141 -9.13 -26.74 -5.28
N PRO A 142 -8.77 -25.65 -4.59
CA PRO A 142 -8.77 -24.27 -5.06
C PRO A 142 -7.49 -23.88 -5.82
N ILE A 143 -7.64 -23.07 -6.87
CA ILE A 143 -6.55 -22.69 -7.79
C ILE A 143 -5.47 -21.86 -7.07
N PHE A 144 -5.83 -21.17 -5.98
CA PHE A 144 -4.86 -20.47 -5.14
C PHE A 144 -3.90 -21.47 -4.49
N ARG A 145 -2.69 -21.54 -5.05
CA ARG A 145 -1.57 -22.41 -4.63
C ARG A 145 -1.80 -23.92 -4.74
N ALA A 146 -2.82 -24.39 -5.48
CA ALA A 146 -2.88 -25.81 -5.86
C ALA A 146 -1.83 -26.12 -6.95
N THR A 147 -1.09 -27.20 -6.76
CA THR A 147 0.03 -27.65 -7.58
C THR A 147 -0.37 -28.74 -8.57
N ALA A 148 0.22 -28.67 -9.76
CA ALA A 148 0.75 -29.84 -10.47
C ALA A 148 2.04 -29.37 -11.20
N GLY A 149 3.17 -29.33 -10.47
CA GLY A 149 4.49 -29.03 -11.07
C GLY A 149 5.32 -27.89 -10.43
N GLY A 150 4.83 -27.23 -9.39
CA GLY A 150 5.56 -26.18 -8.65
C GLY A 150 4.62 -25.10 -8.12
N PRO A 151 5.06 -24.26 -7.15
CA PRO A 151 4.22 -23.19 -6.64
C PRO A 151 3.88 -22.23 -7.79
N VAL A 152 2.60 -21.93 -8.02
CA VAL A 152 2.21 -20.78 -8.86
C VAL A 152 2.74 -19.53 -8.17
N ARG A 153 3.95 -19.12 -8.54
CA ARG A 153 4.60 -17.92 -8.02
C ARG A 153 3.96 -16.72 -8.71
N GLY A 154 3.48 -15.79 -7.91
CA GLY A 154 3.01 -14.48 -8.37
C GLY A 154 1.50 -14.34 -8.49
N HIS A 155 1.02 -13.19 -8.01
CA HIS A 155 -0.37 -12.75 -8.08
C HIS A 155 -0.93 -12.79 -9.51
N ALA A 156 -0.14 -12.34 -10.50
CA ALA A 156 -0.56 -12.29 -11.90
C ALA A 156 -0.90 -13.68 -12.47
N ASN A 157 -0.04 -14.68 -12.22
CA ASN A 157 -0.26 -16.04 -12.72
C ASN A 157 -1.51 -16.68 -12.12
N TRP A 158 -1.74 -16.50 -10.83
CA TRP A 158 -2.97 -16.96 -10.18
C TRP A 158 -4.21 -16.28 -10.76
N LEU A 159 -4.18 -14.94 -10.90
CA LEU A 159 -5.31 -14.18 -11.44
C LEU A 159 -5.64 -14.59 -12.89
N HIS A 160 -4.61 -14.81 -13.72
CA HIS A 160 -4.77 -15.26 -15.10
C HIS A 160 -5.34 -16.67 -15.18
N LEU A 161 -4.86 -17.61 -14.37
CA LEU A 161 -5.40 -18.97 -14.29
C LEU A 161 -6.85 -18.98 -13.79
N TRP A 162 -7.15 -18.17 -12.78
CA TRP A 162 -8.49 -18.04 -12.23
C TRP A 162 -9.46 -17.47 -13.27
N CYS A 163 -9.08 -16.38 -13.96
CA CYS A 163 -9.86 -15.85 -15.06
C CYS A 163 -10.08 -16.90 -16.15
N ARG A 164 -9.03 -17.63 -16.59
CA ARG A 164 -9.18 -18.69 -17.61
C ARG A 164 -10.16 -19.78 -17.19
N TYR A 165 -10.08 -20.23 -15.94
CA TYR A 165 -11.05 -21.18 -15.39
C TYR A 165 -12.47 -20.62 -15.47
N LEU A 166 -12.73 -19.44 -14.93
CA LEU A 166 -14.06 -18.82 -14.94
C LEU A 166 -14.61 -18.61 -16.36
N ILE A 167 -13.74 -18.30 -17.32
CA ILE A 167 -14.09 -18.16 -18.73
C ILE A 167 -14.55 -19.49 -19.35
N THR A 168 -13.86 -20.60 -19.05
CA THR A 168 -14.27 -21.93 -19.56
C THR A 168 -15.61 -22.40 -18.99
N GLN A 169 -15.96 -21.91 -17.80
CA GLN A 169 -17.17 -22.29 -17.07
C GLN A 169 -18.43 -21.54 -17.52
N ASN A 170 -18.30 -20.35 -18.14
CA ASN A 170 -19.42 -19.55 -18.65
C ASN A 170 -19.86 -20.06 -20.04
N ARG A 171 -21.10 -20.57 -20.16
CA ARG A 171 -21.60 -21.18 -21.42
C ARG A 171 -22.16 -20.17 -22.44
N ARG A 172 -22.73 -19.05 -21.99
CA ARG A 172 -23.51 -18.12 -22.84
C ARG A 172 -22.70 -17.04 -23.60
N HIS A 173 -21.48 -16.73 -23.18
CA HIS A 173 -20.61 -15.72 -23.82
C HIS A 173 -19.23 -16.28 -24.21
N ARG A 174 -19.16 -17.58 -24.50
CA ARG A 174 -17.91 -18.29 -24.81
C ARG A 174 -17.03 -17.55 -25.81
N GLU A 175 -17.56 -16.94 -26.87
CA GLU A 175 -16.76 -16.42 -27.99
C GLU A 175 -16.13 -15.04 -27.73
N ALA A 176 -16.88 -14.07 -27.21
CA ALA A 176 -16.32 -12.76 -26.83
C ALA A 176 -15.43 -12.80 -25.58
N VAL A 177 -15.68 -13.76 -24.69
CA VAL A 177 -14.87 -13.96 -23.49
C VAL A 177 -13.62 -14.82 -23.81
N ARG A 178 -13.65 -15.68 -24.83
CA ARG A 178 -12.46 -16.39 -25.36
C ARG A 178 -11.37 -15.44 -25.87
N GLY A 179 -11.74 -14.31 -26.49
CA GLY A 179 -10.76 -13.29 -26.88
C GLY A 179 -10.14 -12.56 -25.68
N ALA A 180 -10.91 -12.37 -24.60
CA ALA A 180 -10.39 -11.85 -23.34
C ALA A 180 -9.42 -12.83 -22.65
N ALA A 181 -9.64 -14.15 -22.78
CA ALA A 181 -8.73 -15.20 -22.27
C ALA A 181 -7.37 -15.20 -22.98
N ALA A 182 -7.34 -14.91 -24.29
CA ALA A 182 -6.09 -14.77 -25.05
C ALA A 182 -5.26 -13.56 -24.58
N ARG A 183 -5.92 -12.48 -24.17
CA ARG A 183 -5.30 -11.28 -23.57
C ARG A 183 -4.83 -11.46 -22.13
N GLY A 184 -5.45 -12.39 -21.40
CA GLY A 184 -4.99 -12.84 -20.09
C GLY A 184 -3.61 -13.52 -20.09
N ARG A 185 -2.86 -13.47 -21.19
CA ARG A 185 -1.41 -13.74 -21.20
C ARG A 185 -0.55 -12.49 -20.91
N ALA A 186 -1.08 -11.27 -21.04
CA ALA A 186 -0.26 -10.06 -21.14
C ALA A 186 -0.57 -8.95 -20.12
N ASP A 187 -1.82 -8.80 -19.64
CA ASP A 187 -2.19 -7.67 -18.76
C ASP A 187 -2.98 -8.09 -17.51
N THR A 188 -2.31 -8.02 -16.35
CA THR A 188 -2.89 -8.29 -15.02
C THR A 188 -4.00 -7.32 -14.65
N ALA A 189 -3.90 -6.05 -15.05
CA ALA A 189 -4.90 -5.02 -14.71
C ALA A 189 -6.22 -5.25 -15.48
N PHE A 190 -6.12 -5.73 -16.73
CA PHE A 190 -7.31 -6.12 -17.49
C PHE A 190 -7.97 -7.38 -16.91
N ALA A 191 -7.18 -8.37 -16.48
CA ALA A 191 -7.71 -9.56 -15.81
C ALA A 191 -8.44 -9.20 -14.50
N ALA A 192 -7.87 -8.31 -13.68
CA ALA A 192 -8.51 -7.81 -12.46
C ALA A 192 -9.82 -7.07 -12.73
N PHE A 193 -9.89 -6.32 -13.84
CA PHE A 193 -11.13 -5.64 -14.25
C PHE A 193 -12.22 -6.61 -14.74
N LEU A 194 -11.84 -7.68 -15.44
CA LEU A 194 -12.80 -8.64 -16.00
C LEU A 194 -13.38 -9.56 -14.90
N LEU A 195 -12.59 -9.87 -13.89
CA LEU A 195 -12.88 -10.86 -12.85
C LEU A 195 -14.26 -10.67 -12.16
N PRO A 196 -14.64 -9.48 -11.63
CA PRO A 196 -15.91 -9.32 -10.94
C PRO A 196 -17.12 -9.61 -11.83
N HIS A 197 -17.03 -9.29 -13.12
CA HIS A 197 -18.09 -9.54 -14.10
C HIS A 197 -18.24 -11.02 -14.44
N LEU A 198 -17.13 -11.76 -14.55
CA LEU A 198 -17.17 -13.20 -14.78
C LEU A 198 -17.82 -13.94 -13.60
N ILE A 199 -17.48 -13.53 -12.37
CA ILE A 199 -18.04 -14.11 -11.15
C ILE A 199 -19.53 -13.77 -11.05
N LEU A 200 -19.92 -12.52 -11.34
CA LEU A 200 -21.33 -12.12 -11.36
C LEU A 200 -22.14 -13.00 -12.33
N GLN A 201 -21.65 -13.20 -13.55
CA GLN A 201 -22.32 -14.07 -14.52
C GLN A 201 -22.52 -15.50 -14.01
N LEU A 202 -21.49 -16.08 -13.37
CA LEU A 202 -21.59 -17.43 -12.81
C LEU A 202 -22.60 -17.52 -11.66
N VAL A 203 -22.64 -16.52 -10.77
CA VAL A 203 -23.64 -16.43 -9.70
C VAL A 203 -25.06 -16.31 -10.28
N MET A 204 -25.21 -15.55 -11.37
CA MET A 204 -26.47 -15.36 -12.10
C MET A 204 -26.93 -16.60 -12.89
N GLU A 205 -26.01 -17.49 -13.27
CA GLU A 205 -26.34 -18.79 -13.89
C GLU A 205 -26.84 -19.82 -12.85
N GLY A 206 -26.57 -19.62 -11.54
CA GLY A 206 -27.19 -20.38 -10.45
C GLY A 206 -26.75 -21.85 -10.35
N GLN A 207 -25.55 -22.19 -10.81
CA GLN A 207 -25.08 -23.58 -10.75
C GLN A 207 -24.71 -23.99 -9.31
N PRO A 208 -25.28 -25.10 -8.78
CA PRO A 208 -25.00 -25.57 -7.43
C PRO A 208 -23.53 -25.99 -7.29
N GLY A 209 -22.89 -25.63 -6.17
CA GLY A 209 -21.49 -25.98 -5.85
C GLY A 209 -20.42 -24.99 -6.34
N LYS A 210 -20.68 -24.18 -7.38
CA LYS A 210 -19.72 -23.17 -7.87
C LYS A 210 -19.52 -22.01 -6.90
N CYS A 211 -20.57 -21.57 -6.21
CA CYS A 211 -20.45 -20.55 -5.16
C CYS A 211 -19.52 -21.01 -4.04
N HIS A 212 -19.64 -22.26 -3.59
CA HIS A 212 -18.74 -22.82 -2.58
C HIS A 212 -17.28 -22.90 -3.03
N GLN A 213 -17.01 -23.21 -4.30
CA GLN A 213 -15.66 -23.17 -4.86
C GLN A 213 -15.09 -21.73 -4.85
N LEU A 214 -15.88 -20.75 -5.29
CA LEU A 214 -15.52 -19.33 -5.26
C LEU A 214 -15.26 -18.82 -3.84
N HIS A 215 -16.09 -19.22 -2.88
CA HIS A 215 -15.91 -18.90 -1.46
C HIS A 215 -14.65 -19.56 -0.89
N GLY A 216 -14.34 -20.81 -1.30
CA GLY A 216 -13.12 -21.52 -0.92
C GLY A 216 -11.85 -20.83 -1.45
N GLU A 217 -11.88 -20.35 -2.69
CA GLU A 217 -10.78 -19.58 -3.29
C GLU A 217 -10.60 -18.21 -2.62
N ALA A 218 -11.69 -17.47 -2.38
CA ALA A 218 -11.66 -16.19 -1.69
C ALA A 218 -11.14 -16.34 -0.25
N SER A 219 -11.56 -17.40 0.46
CA SER A 219 -11.12 -17.69 1.83
C SER A 219 -9.64 -18.06 1.89
N ARG A 220 -9.12 -18.86 0.95
CA ARG A 220 -7.67 -19.19 0.88
C ARG A 220 -6.82 -18.02 0.43
N ALA A 221 -7.32 -17.14 -0.43
CA ALA A 221 -6.63 -15.90 -0.79
C ALA A 221 -6.50 -14.97 0.42
N GLY A 222 -7.55 -14.85 1.24
CA GLY A 222 -7.61 -14.00 2.44
C GLY A 222 -7.02 -14.60 3.73
N ALA A 223 -6.66 -15.88 3.76
CA ALA A 223 -6.09 -16.51 4.95
C ALA A 223 -4.75 -15.88 5.39
N GLU A 224 -4.51 -15.83 6.71
CA GLU A 224 -3.27 -15.36 7.33
C GLU A 224 -2.06 -16.17 6.86
N LYS A 225 -0.98 -15.49 6.50
CA LYS A 225 0.18 -16.09 5.82
C LYS A 225 1.51 -15.57 6.40
N PRO A 226 2.57 -16.39 6.31
CA PRO A 226 3.91 -16.00 6.77
C PRO A 226 4.49 -14.82 5.99
N VAL A 227 5.35 -14.06 6.68
CA VAL A 227 5.91 -12.75 6.27
C VAL A 227 6.57 -12.75 4.89
N ALA A 228 7.19 -13.86 4.47
CA ALA A 228 7.94 -13.96 3.22
C ALA A 228 7.09 -13.84 1.94
N GLU A 229 5.77 -13.99 2.03
CA GLU A 229 4.87 -14.00 0.86
C GLU A 229 3.76 -12.94 0.95
N LEU A 230 3.92 -11.98 1.86
CA LEU A 230 2.90 -10.98 2.19
C LEU A 230 2.53 -10.10 0.98
N ASP A 231 3.48 -9.79 0.09
CA ASP A 231 3.23 -8.90 -1.04
C ASP A 231 2.33 -9.54 -2.11
N ALA A 232 2.61 -10.78 -2.50
CA ALA A 232 1.75 -11.50 -3.45
C ALA A 232 0.38 -11.84 -2.84
N ALA A 233 0.37 -12.17 -1.54
CA ALA A 233 -0.86 -12.42 -0.80
C ALA A 233 -1.73 -11.16 -0.67
N SER A 234 -1.12 -10.01 -0.37
CA SER A 234 -1.84 -8.74 -0.23
C SER A 234 -2.45 -8.29 -1.55
N LEU A 235 -1.74 -8.40 -2.68
CA LEU A 235 -2.31 -8.14 -4.01
C LEU A 235 -3.48 -9.08 -4.32
N SER A 236 -3.37 -10.37 -3.98
CA SER A 236 -4.48 -11.32 -4.18
C SER A 236 -5.70 -11.02 -3.31
N ALA A 237 -5.49 -10.66 -2.04
CA ALA A 237 -6.56 -10.25 -1.15
C ALA A 237 -7.23 -8.95 -1.64
N GLN A 238 -6.46 -7.98 -2.14
CA GLN A 238 -6.98 -6.76 -2.75
C GLN A 238 -7.86 -7.04 -3.98
N THR A 239 -7.48 -8.00 -4.84
CA THR A 239 -8.37 -8.39 -5.93
C THR A 239 -9.66 -9.04 -5.46
N VAL A 240 -9.61 -9.87 -4.41
CA VAL A 240 -10.84 -10.43 -3.81
C VAL A 240 -11.71 -9.33 -3.22
N PHE A 241 -11.13 -8.34 -2.53
CA PHE A 241 -11.88 -7.20 -2.04
C PHE A 241 -12.51 -6.39 -3.17
N SER A 242 -11.80 -6.18 -4.28
CA SER A 242 -12.36 -5.47 -5.45
C SER A 242 -13.58 -6.18 -6.05
N VAL A 243 -13.58 -7.52 -6.03
CA VAL A 243 -14.75 -8.33 -6.43
C VAL A 243 -15.90 -8.09 -5.46
N ILE A 244 -15.66 -8.20 -4.16
CA ILE A 244 -16.68 -8.01 -3.13
C ILE A 244 -17.28 -6.59 -3.19
N ASP A 245 -16.42 -5.57 -3.33
CA ASP A 245 -16.85 -4.17 -3.47
C ASP A 245 -17.69 -3.95 -4.73
N PHE A 246 -17.33 -4.61 -5.84
CA PHE A 246 -18.15 -4.62 -7.04
C PHE A 246 -19.53 -5.25 -6.80
N PHE A 247 -19.60 -6.38 -6.08
CA PHE A 247 -20.88 -7.00 -5.72
C PHE A 247 -21.73 -6.08 -4.83
N TYR A 248 -21.14 -5.42 -3.83
CA TYR A 248 -21.86 -4.43 -3.01
C TYR A 248 -22.36 -3.23 -3.83
N GLY A 249 -21.54 -2.74 -4.77
CA GLY A 249 -21.93 -1.65 -5.67
C GLY A 249 -23.06 -2.07 -6.61
N TRP A 250 -22.97 -3.27 -7.18
CA TRP A 250 -23.97 -3.83 -8.07
C TRP A 250 -25.30 -4.08 -7.37
N THR A 251 -25.30 -4.71 -6.19
CA THR A 251 -26.54 -4.96 -5.42
C THR A 251 -27.23 -3.65 -5.07
N ARG A 252 -26.47 -2.63 -4.63
CA ARG A 252 -27.02 -1.29 -4.34
C ARG A 252 -27.59 -0.61 -5.57
N HIS A 253 -26.89 -0.68 -6.71
CA HIS A 253 -27.37 -0.10 -7.96
C HIS A 253 -28.63 -0.82 -8.47
N HIS A 254 -28.66 -2.14 -8.40
CA HIS A 254 -29.80 -2.96 -8.79
C HIS A 254 -31.01 -2.69 -7.88
N LEU A 255 -30.79 -2.56 -6.58
CA LEU A 255 -31.84 -2.18 -5.62
C LEU A 255 -32.43 -0.81 -5.95
N ASN A 256 -31.59 0.17 -6.30
CA ASN A 256 -32.05 1.51 -6.69
C ASN A 256 -32.85 1.51 -8.01
N GLN A 257 -32.67 0.51 -8.89
CA GLN A 257 -33.43 0.37 -10.13
C GLN A 257 -34.74 -0.40 -9.95
N LEU A 258 -34.82 -1.26 -8.92
CA LEU A 258 -36.04 -1.98 -8.59
C LEU A 258 -37.05 -1.02 -7.95
N LYS A 259 -38.33 -1.16 -8.30
CA LYS A 259 -39.41 -0.46 -7.60
C LYS A 259 -39.49 -1.00 -6.16
N ALA A 260 -39.74 -0.12 -5.19
CA ALA A 260 -39.87 -0.48 -3.78
C ALA A 260 -40.85 -1.66 -3.61
N GLY A 261 -40.39 -2.76 -3.00
CA GLY A 261 -41.17 -3.99 -2.81
C GLY A 261 -40.89 -5.13 -3.81
N ALA A 262 -40.22 -4.87 -4.94
CA ALA A 262 -39.84 -5.92 -5.90
C ALA A 262 -38.54 -6.68 -5.51
N GLU A 263 -37.89 -6.29 -4.41
CA GLU A 263 -36.61 -6.84 -3.93
C GLU A 263 -36.68 -8.34 -3.62
N ALA A 264 -37.80 -8.81 -3.09
CA ALA A 264 -38.01 -10.22 -2.74
C ALA A 264 -38.28 -11.09 -3.99
N SER A 265 -38.83 -10.51 -5.06
CA SER A 265 -39.21 -11.26 -6.26
C SER A 265 -38.00 -11.59 -7.14
N ASP A 266 -37.00 -10.70 -7.21
CA ASP A 266 -35.86 -10.91 -8.11
C ASP A 266 -34.86 -11.97 -7.61
N ALA A 267 -34.86 -13.12 -8.27
CA ALA A 267 -33.92 -14.22 -8.02
C ALA A 267 -32.45 -13.84 -8.24
N SER A 268 -32.18 -12.80 -9.04
CA SER A 268 -30.83 -12.30 -9.33
C SER A 268 -30.24 -11.59 -8.12
N TYR A 269 -31.04 -10.71 -7.52
CA TYR A 269 -30.66 -9.93 -6.35
C TYR A 269 -30.45 -10.83 -5.13
N ARG A 270 -31.37 -11.78 -4.89
CA ARG A 270 -31.24 -12.77 -3.80
C ARG A 270 -29.95 -13.58 -3.89
N ARG A 271 -29.64 -14.14 -5.06
CA ARG A 271 -28.41 -14.93 -5.26
C ARG A 271 -27.13 -14.12 -5.04
N ALA A 272 -27.11 -12.85 -5.44
CA ALA A 272 -25.97 -11.97 -5.16
C ALA A 272 -25.82 -11.66 -3.66
N CYS A 273 -26.94 -11.45 -2.95
CA CYS A 273 -26.95 -11.27 -1.50
C CYS A 273 -26.53 -12.55 -0.76
N ASP A 274 -26.99 -13.72 -1.18
CA ASP A 274 -26.59 -15.01 -0.61
C ASP A 274 -25.10 -15.28 -0.82
N PHE A 275 -24.57 -14.92 -1.99
CA PHE A 275 -23.14 -14.97 -2.27
C PHE A 275 -22.33 -14.08 -1.32
N LEU A 276 -22.79 -12.86 -1.05
CA LEU A 276 -22.14 -11.95 -0.09
C LEU A 276 -22.26 -12.45 1.36
N ALA A 277 -23.39 -13.03 1.74
CA ALA A 277 -23.62 -13.59 3.08
C ALA A 277 -22.78 -14.86 3.33
N GLY A 278 -22.44 -15.61 2.27
CA GLY A 278 -21.59 -16.80 2.35
C GLY A 278 -20.14 -16.52 2.75
N VAL A 279 -19.67 -15.27 2.73
CA VAL A 279 -18.31 -14.89 3.14
C VAL A 279 -18.30 -14.37 4.58
N PRO A 280 -17.62 -15.04 5.53
CA PRO A 280 -17.53 -14.58 6.90
C PRO A 280 -16.85 -13.20 7.01
N GLN A 281 -17.53 -12.24 7.65
CA GLN A 281 -17.01 -10.88 7.82
C GLN A 281 -15.73 -10.84 8.68
N THR A 282 -15.59 -11.74 9.65
CA THR A 282 -14.38 -11.87 10.48
C THR A 282 -13.16 -12.30 9.67
N LEU A 283 -13.34 -13.13 8.64
CA LEU A 283 -12.28 -13.52 7.72
C LEU A 283 -11.83 -12.32 6.89
N LEU A 284 -12.78 -11.57 6.32
CA LEU A 284 -12.48 -10.35 5.56
C LEU A 284 -11.76 -9.31 6.42
N ALA A 285 -12.16 -9.16 7.68
CA ALA A 285 -11.54 -8.27 8.63
C ALA A 285 -10.07 -8.64 8.92
N ARG A 286 -9.78 -9.91 9.20
CA ARG A 286 -8.41 -10.40 9.43
C ARG A 286 -7.54 -10.33 8.17
N ALA A 287 -8.11 -10.67 7.02
CA ALA A 287 -7.45 -10.55 5.72
C ALA A 287 -7.09 -9.08 5.43
N ALA A 288 -8.01 -8.15 5.67
CA ALA A 288 -7.81 -6.73 5.43
C ALA A 288 -6.75 -6.15 6.38
N PHE A 289 -6.76 -6.57 7.65
CA PHE A 289 -5.74 -6.20 8.63
C PHE A 289 -4.35 -6.67 8.20
N SER A 290 -4.23 -7.92 7.74
CA SER A 290 -2.97 -8.47 7.21
C SER A 290 -2.46 -7.71 5.98
N CYS A 291 -3.37 -7.16 5.16
CA CYS A 291 -3.04 -6.35 4.00
C CYS A 291 -2.72 -4.88 4.33
N ARG A 292 -2.72 -4.49 5.61
CA ARG A 292 -2.58 -3.09 6.04
C ARG A 292 -3.68 -2.18 5.48
N ALA A 293 -4.90 -2.71 5.32
CA ALA A 293 -6.08 -1.96 4.92
C ALA A 293 -6.98 -1.77 6.16
N GLY A 294 -6.54 -0.91 7.09
CA GLY A 294 -7.17 -0.76 8.41
C GLY A 294 -8.63 -0.29 8.35
N THR A 295 -8.96 0.63 7.45
CA THR A 295 -10.33 1.17 7.30
C THR A 295 -11.33 0.10 6.86
N ARG A 296 -10.92 -0.74 5.89
CA ARG A 296 -11.70 -1.90 5.44
C ARG A 296 -11.82 -2.96 6.54
N ALA A 297 -10.72 -3.24 7.26
CA ALA A 297 -10.73 -4.17 8.38
C ALA A 297 -11.71 -3.73 9.47
N LEU A 298 -11.71 -2.45 9.82
CA LEU A 298 -12.61 -1.87 10.81
C LEU A 298 -14.07 -2.01 10.38
N ARG A 299 -14.39 -1.65 9.13
CA ARG A 299 -15.75 -1.80 8.58
C ARG A 299 -16.26 -3.23 8.71
N HIS A 300 -15.45 -4.23 8.35
CA HIS A 300 -15.85 -5.63 8.46
C HIS A 300 -15.96 -6.11 9.91
N TRP A 301 -15.11 -5.62 10.81
CA TRP A 301 -15.25 -5.89 12.25
C TRP A 301 -16.54 -5.32 12.84
N GLU A 302 -16.90 -4.09 12.48
CA GLU A 302 -18.15 -3.47 12.91
C GLU A 302 -19.37 -4.20 12.35
N LEU A 303 -19.32 -4.60 11.06
CA LEU A 303 -20.38 -5.39 10.45
C LEU A 303 -20.52 -6.75 11.16
N ALA A 304 -19.42 -7.48 11.37
CA ALA A 304 -19.43 -8.74 12.10
C ALA A 304 -20.05 -8.59 13.50
N HIS A 305 -19.76 -7.48 14.19
CA HIS A 305 -20.32 -7.22 15.50
C HIS A 305 -21.82 -6.89 15.46
N ARG A 306 -22.26 -6.09 14.49
CA ARG A 306 -23.69 -5.78 14.27
C ARG A 306 -24.52 -7.04 13.98
N GLU A 307 -23.92 -8.03 13.31
CA GLU A 307 -24.59 -9.29 12.98
C GLU A 307 -24.73 -10.24 14.17
N GLN A 308 -23.82 -10.20 15.13
CA GLN A 308 -23.79 -11.15 16.25
C GLN A 308 -24.69 -10.76 17.44
N GLN A 309 -25.02 -9.47 17.65
CA GLN A 309 -25.73 -8.94 18.85
C GLN A 309 -25.02 -9.29 20.20
N PRO A 310 -25.15 -8.52 21.30
CA PRO A 310 -24.11 -8.44 22.36
C PRO A 310 -24.18 -9.55 23.44
N PRO A 311 -23.10 -9.80 24.23
CA PRO A 311 -22.05 -8.86 24.67
C PRO A 311 -20.79 -8.77 23.79
N LEU A 312 -20.18 -7.58 23.77
CA LEU A 312 -18.86 -7.30 23.20
C LEU A 312 -17.80 -8.21 23.83
N GLN A 313 -17.29 -9.18 23.07
CA GLN A 313 -16.18 -10.00 23.53
C GLN A 313 -14.92 -9.14 23.67
N ARG A 314 -14.25 -9.24 24.83
CA ARG A 314 -13.02 -8.49 25.12
C ARG A 314 -11.91 -8.74 24.09
N ALA A 315 -11.86 -9.94 23.51
CA ALA A 315 -10.91 -10.30 22.46
C ALA A 315 -11.14 -9.48 21.18
N SER A 316 -12.40 -9.34 20.73
CA SER A 316 -12.75 -8.57 19.53
C SER A 316 -12.50 -7.06 19.70
N LEU A 317 -12.67 -6.54 20.92
CA LEU A 317 -12.31 -5.15 21.24
C LEU A 317 -10.79 -4.93 21.19
N ARG A 318 -9.98 -5.91 21.63
CA ARG A 318 -8.51 -5.82 21.49
C ARG A 318 -8.07 -5.80 20.04
N THR A 319 -8.62 -6.67 19.20
CA THR A 319 -8.31 -6.67 17.76
C THR A 319 -8.76 -5.37 17.10
N MET A 320 -9.89 -4.79 17.53
CA MET A 320 -10.33 -3.49 17.04
C MET A 320 -9.39 -2.35 17.48
N ALA A 321 -8.89 -2.36 18.72
CA ALA A 321 -7.87 -1.42 19.18
C ALA A 321 -6.57 -1.52 18.35
N GLN A 322 -6.14 -2.73 17.98
CA GLN A 322 -4.98 -2.93 17.09
C GLN A 322 -5.24 -2.38 15.67
N VAL A 323 -6.46 -2.49 15.17
CA VAL A 323 -6.84 -1.91 13.88
C VAL A 323 -6.80 -0.38 13.94
N TYR A 324 -7.34 0.23 15.00
CA TYR A 324 -7.27 1.69 15.19
C TYR A 324 -5.84 2.20 15.36
N ASP A 325 -5.00 1.46 16.09
CA ASP A 325 -3.57 1.75 16.21
C ASP A 325 -2.88 1.74 14.83
N SER A 326 -3.20 0.74 13.98
CA SER A 326 -2.66 0.67 12.62
C SER A 326 -3.11 1.83 11.70
N LEU A 327 -4.20 2.51 12.04
CA LEU A 327 -4.69 3.71 11.36
C LEU A 327 -4.07 4.99 11.93
N GLY A 328 -3.40 4.94 13.08
CA GLY A 328 -2.91 6.13 13.76
C GLY A 328 -4.00 6.93 14.49
N GLU A 329 -5.18 6.34 14.69
CA GLU A 329 -6.34 6.98 15.33
C GLU A 329 -6.30 6.76 16.85
N SER A 330 -5.44 7.52 17.54
CA SER A 330 -5.21 7.35 18.99
C SER A 330 -6.45 7.63 19.85
N ASP A 331 -7.34 8.52 19.40
CA ASP A 331 -8.59 8.85 20.10
C ASP A 331 -9.56 7.65 20.10
N ALA A 332 -9.72 7.00 18.95
CA ALA A 332 -10.54 5.80 18.84
C ALA A 332 -10.02 4.65 19.71
N VAL A 333 -8.70 4.47 19.80
CA VAL A 333 -8.07 3.50 20.72
C VAL A 333 -8.43 3.83 22.17
N ALA A 334 -8.36 5.10 22.58
CA ALA A 334 -8.76 5.54 23.91
C ALA A 334 -10.25 5.25 24.19
N GLY A 335 -11.12 5.47 23.20
CA GLY A 335 -12.55 5.13 23.27
C GLY A 335 -12.81 3.64 23.48
N VAL A 336 -12.11 2.77 22.74
CA VAL A 336 -12.21 1.31 22.90
C VAL A 336 -11.79 0.89 24.31
N PHE A 337 -10.71 1.46 24.84
CA PHE A 337 -10.26 1.17 26.20
C PHE A 337 -11.19 1.76 27.28
N ALA A 338 -11.88 2.87 27.00
CA ALA A 338 -12.91 3.40 27.89
C ALA A 338 -14.08 2.41 28.04
N CYS A 339 -14.48 1.73 26.96
CA CYS A 339 -15.50 0.67 27.00
C CYS A 339 -15.05 -0.59 27.76
N LEU A 340 -13.74 -0.79 27.94
CA LEU A 340 -13.15 -1.91 28.69
C LEU A 340 -12.98 -1.60 30.19
N SER A 341 -13.42 -0.42 30.66
CA SER A 341 -13.27 0.03 32.05
C SER A 341 -14.12 -0.83 33.00
N GLY A 342 -13.50 -1.82 33.65
CA GLY A 342 -14.18 -2.70 34.60
C GLY A 342 -13.45 -4.01 34.92
N GLY A 343 -12.31 -4.30 34.29
CA GLY A 343 -11.45 -5.44 34.64
C GLY A 343 -9.97 -5.14 34.41
N GLU A 344 -9.09 -5.97 34.99
CA GLU A 344 -7.66 -5.88 34.75
C GLU A 344 -7.36 -6.03 33.25
N LEU A 345 -6.64 -5.05 32.71
CA LEU A 345 -6.17 -5.11 31.34
C LEU A 345 -4.99 -6.07 31.26
N ASP A 346 -5.02 -6.95 30.27
CA ASP A 346 -3.85 -7.74 29.89
C ASP A 346 -2.66 -6.82 29.60
N ILE A 347 -1.45 -7.29 29.88
CA ILE A 347 -0.20 -6.52 29.77
C ILE A 347 -0.05 -5.90 28.37
N ARG A 348 -0.36 -6.66 27.31
CA ARG A 348 -0.29 -6.16 25.92
C ARG A 348 -1.33 -5.06 25.65
N SER A 349 -2.52 -5.19 26.22
CA SER A 349 -3.58 -4.18 26.10
C SER A 349 -3.20 -2.91 26.87
N ARG A 350 -2.53 -3.06 28.01
CA ARG A 350 -2.01 -1.95 28.80
C ARG A 350 -0.90 -1.20 28.05
N ILE A 351 0.04 -1.93 27.46
CA ILE A 351 1.12 -1.37 26.62
C ILE A 351 0.52 -0.56 25.47
N LEU A 352 -0.39 -1.16 24.69
CA LEU A 352 -1.02 -0.50 23.54
C LEU A 352 -1.71 0.81 23.94
N ARG A 353 -2.41 0.82 25.08
CA ARG A 353 -3.04 2.04 25.63
C ARG A 353 -2.01 3.12 25.98
N LEU A 354 -0.89 2.75 26.58
CA LEU A 354 0.15 3.69 27.00
C LEU A 354 0.93 4.28 25.82
N GLU A 355 1.15 3.50 24.77
CA GLU A 355 1.77 3.98 23.52
C GLU A 355 0.86 4.99 22.83
N ASN A 356 -0.43 4.68 22.69
CA ASN A 356 -1.41 5.55 22.05
C ASN A 356 -1.70 6.83 22.87
N SER A 357 -1.59 6.78 24.19
CA SER A 357 -1.70 7.98 25.04
C SER A 357 -0.45 8.86 25.02
N GLY A 358 0.62 8.44 24.33
CA GLY A 358 1.90 9.16 24.26
C GLY A 358 2.74 9.05 25.54
N GLN A 359 2.34 8.25 26.52
CA GLN A 359 3.06 8.06 27.79
C GLN A 359 4.18 7.01 27.63
N LEU A 360 5.12 7.28 26.72
CA LEU A 360 6.21 6.38 26.37
C LEU A 360 7.05 5.91 27.58
N PRO A 361 7.39 6.75 28.59
CA PRO A 361 8.14 6.28 29.76
C PRO A 361 7.40 5.21 30.55
N GLN A 362 6.07 5.33 30.69
CA GLN A 362 5.26 4.31 31.38
C GLN A 362 5.12 3.05 30.53
N ALA A 363 5.03 3.19 29.21
CA ALA A 363 5.03 2.07 28.28
C ALA A 363 6.34 1.27 28.39
N LEU A 364 7.50 1.94 28.45
CA LEU A 364 8.80 1.29 28.64
C LEU A 364 8.87 0.45 29.92
N VAL A 365 8.36 0.98 31.04
CA VAL A 365 8.28 0.21 32.30
C VAL A 365 7.37 -1.01 32.14
N ALA A 366 6.22 -0.84 31.48
CA ALA A 366 5.31 -1.96 31.22
C ALA A 366 5.95 -3.03 30.32
N TYR A 367 6.73 -2.64 29.31
CA TYR A 367 7.52 -3.56 28.49
C TYR A 367 8.60 -4.28 29.30
N ASP A 368 9.36 -3.57 30.14
CA ASP A 368 10.40 -4.18 30.97
C ASP A 368 9.81 -5.22 31.94
N VAL A 369 8.63 -4.96 32.50
CA VAL A 369 7.88 -5.93 33.31
C VAL A 369 7.43 -7.11 32.46
N ALA A 370 6.90 -6.87 31.26
CA ALA A 370 6.45 -7.91 30.35
C ALA A 370 7.59 -8.85 29.91
N VAL A 371 8.76 -8.31 29.58
CA VAL A 371 9.95 -9.07 29.14
C VAL A 371 10.54 -9.90 30.29
N ARG A 372 10.45 -9.43 31.54
CA ARG A 372 10.92 -10.17 32.73
C ARG A 372 10.01 -11.36 33.08
N SER A 373 8.72 -11.25 32.75
CA SER A 373 7.73 -12.31 32.93
C SER A 373 8.10 -13.58 32.15
N GLU A 374 7.82 -14.76 32.70
CA GLU A 374 8.17 -16.05 32.11
C GLU A 374 7.56 -16.25 30.71
N ALA A 375 6.33 -15.79 30.51
CA ALA A 375 5.66 -15.82 29.22
C ALA A 375 6.30 -14.87 28.19
N GLY A 376 6.88 -13.75 28.64
CA GLY A 376 7.44 -12.73 27.76
C GLY A 376 8.91 -12.91 27.39
N ARG A 377 9.67 -13.75 28.12
CA ARG A 377 11.10 -14.00 27.86
C ARG A 377 11.39 -14.58 26.48
N ASN A 378 10.44 -15.33 25.90
CA ASN A 378 10.59 -15.94 24.57
C ASN A 378 9.75 -15.23 23.48
N ASP A 379 9.01 -14.19 23.84
CA ASP A 379 8.14 -13.46 22.90
C ASP A 379 8.93 -12.39 22.14
N LEU A 380 9.26 -12.68 20.88
CA LEU A 380 9.98 -11.74 20.00
C LEU A 380 9.23 -10.40 19.81
N SER A 381 7.90 -10.44 19.73
CA SER A 381 7.08 -9.24 19.52
C SER A 381 7.21 -8.24 20.66
N LEU A 382 7.32 -8.71 21.91
CA LEU A 382 7.48 -7.84 23.09
C LEU A 382 8.87 -7.19 23.10
N HIS A 383 9.92 -7.95 22.75
CA HIS A 383 11.28 -7.42 22.65
C HIS A 383 11.39 -6.38 21.54
N ARG A 384 10.78 -6.64 20.38
CA ARG A 384 10.71 -5.68 19.27
C ARG A 384 9.94 -4.42 19.68
N GLY A 385 8.79 -4.58 20.33
CA GLY A 385 7.98 -3.46 20.83
C GLY A 385 8.75 -2.59 21.84
N LEU A 386 9.49 -3.19 22.76
CA LEU A 386 10.37 -2.47 23.69
C LEU A 386 11.40 -1.63 22.94
N LEU A 387 12.13 -2.21 21.98
CA LEU A 387 13.13 -1.48 21.20
C LEU A 387 12.50 -0.37 20.36
N GLN A 388 11.31 -0.61 19.79
CA GLN A 388 10.57 0.40 19.04
C GLN A 388 10.11 1.56 19.93
N CYS A 389 9.71 1.27 21.17
CA CYS A 389 9.35 2.26 22.16
C CYS A 389 10.57 3.13 22.56
N GLU A 390 11.74 2.51 22.73
CA GLU A 390 13.02 3.22 22.98
C GLU A 390 13.44 4.10 21.78
N LEU A 391 13.21 3.62 20.57
CA LEU A 391 13.44 4.40 19.36
C LEU A 391 12.50 5.61 19.29
N ASN A 392 11.22 5.42 19.62
CA ASN A 392 10.21 6.47 19.64
C ASN A 392 10.43 7.50 20.77
N SER A 393 11.00 7.08 21.91
CA SER A 393 11.41 7.95 23.01
C SER A 393 12.73 8.71 22.73
N ALA A 394 13.36 8.42 21.59
CA ALA A 394 14.66 8.94 21.14
C ALA A 394 15.86 8.51 22.01
N SER A 395 15.73 7.44 22.78
CA SER A 395 16.84 6.82 23.51
C SER A 395 17.61 5.82 22.63
N LEU A 396 18.21 6.35 21.57
CA LEU A 396 18.81 5.53 20.51
C LEU A 396 19.96 4.64 21.03
N LEU A 397 20.79 5.16 21.93
CA LEU A 397 21.92 4.41 22.48
C LEU A 397 21.45 3.20 23.31
N ASN A 398 20.42 3.39 24.13
CA ASN A 398 19.84 2.30 24.92
C ASN A 398 19.23 1.24 24.00
N ALA A 399 18.57 1.65 22.92
CA ALA A 399 18.02 0.72 21.93
C ALA A 399 19.12 -0.15 21.31
N VAL A 400 20.26 0.43 20.91
CA VAL A 400 21.41 -0.31 20.37
C VAL A 400 21.98 -1.28 21.41
N GLN A 401 22.25 -0.82 22.63
CA GLN A 401 22.84 -1.64 23.68
C GLN A 401 21.93 -2.81 24.08
N LYS A 402 20.63 -2.57 24.23
CA LYS A 402 19.63 -3.62 24.51
C LYS A 402 19.54 -4.60 23.34
N ALA A 403 19.51 -4.12 22.09
CA ALA A 403 19.50 -4.99 20.90
C ALA A 403 20.74 -5.88 20.85
N ASP A 404 21.94 -5.33 21.05
CA ASP A 404 23.19 -6.08 21.09
C ASP A 404 23.20 -7.13 22.20
N TRP A 405 22.59 -6.83 23.34
CA TRP A 405 22.45 -7.77 24.45
C TRP A 405 21.50 -8.92 24.11
N PHE A 406 20.34 -8.63 23.48
CA PHE A 406 19.39 -9.66 23.06
C PHE A 406 19.98 -10.56 21.98
N LEU A 407 20.64 -9.98 20.97
CA LEU A 407 21.24 -10.72 19.87
C LEU A 407 22.39 -11.65 20.31
N ARG A 408 23.17 -11.24 21.32
CA ARG A 408 24.21 -12.10 21.92
C ARG A 408 23.63 -13.35 22.58
N ARG A 409 22.41 -13.27 23.11
CA ARG A 409 21.73 -14.41 23.76
C ARG A 409 20.92 -15.26 22.79
N ARG A 410 20.30 -14.63 21.79
CA ARG A 410 19.41 -15.26 20.81
C ARG A 410 19.72 -14.73 19.40
N PRO A 411 20.67 -15.36 18.68
CA PRO A 411 20.97 -14.94 17.31
C PRO A 411 19.81 -15.20 16.34
N ASP A 412 18.91 -16.14 16.64
CA ASP A 412 17.71 -16.43 15.83
C ASP A 412 16.81 -15.21 15.62
N TRP A 413 16.84 -14.25 16.57
CA TRP A 413 16.02 -13.04 16.54
C TRP A 413 16.61 -11.91 15.69
N ALA A 414 17.77 -12.17 15.07
CA ALA A 414 18.46 -11.21 14.22
C ALA A 414 17.55 -10.59 13.15
N ALA A 415 16.66 -11.38 12.53
CA ALA A 415 15.82 -10.88 11.45
C ALA A 415 14.96 -9.66 11.83
N GLU A 416 14.30 -9.69 13.00
CA GLU A 416 13.40 -8.59 13.40
C GLU A 416 14.08 -7.52 14.25
N LEU A 417 15.02 -7.91 15.12
CA LEU A 417 15.69 -6.95 16.00
C LEU A 417 16.72 -6.09 15.25
N ASN A 418 17.31 -6.62 14.17
CA ASN A 418 18.23 -5.84 13.34
C ASN A 418 17.53 -4.68 12.63
N GLU A 419 16.22 -4.74 12.36
CA GLU A 419 15.51 -3.61 11.75
C GLU A 419 15.58 -2.37 12.65
N VAL A 420 15.23 -2.54 13.93
CA VAL A 420 15.23 -1.45 14.92
C VAL A 420 16.65 -1.03 15.29
N ARG A 421 17.56 -2.00 15.40
CA ARG A 421 18.98 -1.76 15.66
C ARG A 421 19.64 -0.96 14.54
N ALA A 422 19.43 -1.34 13.28
CA ALA A 422 19.91 -0.59 12.11
C ALA A 422 19.39 0.84 12.17
N GLU A 423 18.10 1.03 12.44
CA GLU A 423 17.48 2.35 12.56
C GLU A 423 18.19 3.24 13.58
N ALA A 424 18.42 2.70 14.77
CA ALA A 424 19.11 3.43 15.82
C ALA A 424 20.58 3.75 15.45
N LEU A 425 21.30 2.80 14.84
CA LEU A 425 22.71 2.97 14.46
C LEU A 425 22.92 4.07 13.43
N TRP A 426 22.16 4.10 12.34
CA TRP A 426 22.33 5.14 11.31
C TRP A 426 21.79 6.50 11.77
N LYS A 427 20.77 6.55 12.64
CA LYS A 427 20.33 7.81 13.29
C LYS A 427 21.41 8.37 14.22
N LEU A 428 22.14 7.51 14.93
CA LEU A 428 23.29 7.89 15.76
C LEU A 428 24.55 8.22 14.94
N GLY A 429 24.62 7.82 13.67
CA GLY A 429 25.83 7.95 12.85
C GLY A 429 26.95 6.98 13.21
N GLN A 430 26.62 5.83 13.82
CA GLN A 430 27.59 4.77 14.15
C GLN A 430 27.66 3.77 12.98
N TRP A 431 28.68 3.92 12.12
CA TRP A 431 28.80 3.14 10.87
C TRP A 431 29.49 1.79 11.04
N GLU A 432 30.46 1.67 11.94
CA GLU A 432 31.22 0.43 12.19
C GLU A 432 30.34 -0.78 12.55
N PRO A 433 29.44 -0.71 13.56
CA PRO A 433 28.55 -1.83 13.88
C PRO A 433 27.51 -2.13 12.79
N LEU A 434 27.23 -1.16 11.90
CA LEU A 434 26.27 -1.29 10.81
C LEU A 434 26.86 -1.99 9.57
N ARG A 435 28.19 -2.02 9.44
CA ARG A 435 28.92 -2.70 8.35
C ARG A 435 28.70 -4.23 8.36
N ALA A 436 28.37 -4.82 9.51
CA ALA A 436 28.05 -6.24 9.60
C ALA A 436 26.79 -6.58 8.77
N PRO A 437 26.77 -7.72 8.05
CA PRO A 437 25.63 -8.08 7.21
C PRO A 437 24.36 -8.25 8.05
N GLN A 438 23.43 -7.32 7.91
CA GLN A 438 22.13 -7.38 8.59
C GLN A 438 21.10 -8.07 7.70
N GLN A 439 20.44 -9.10 8.22
CA GLN A 439 19.29 -9.78 7.60
C GLN A 439 18.01 -9.36 8.32
N PRO A 440 16.85 -9.23 7.61
CA PRO A 440 16.66 -9.37 6.17
C PRO A 440 17.07 -8.12 5.38
N ALA A 441 17.54 -8.32 4.15
CA ALA A 441 18.01 -7.26 3.26
C ALA A 441 16.93 -6.27 2.80
N ALA A 442 15.66 -6.69 2.81
CA ALA A 442 14.57 -5.96 2.16
C ALA A 442 13.87 -4.93 3.06
N SER A 443 14.20 -4.86 4.36
CA SER A 443 13.54 -3.93 5.27
C SER A 443 14.03 -2.50 5.06
N TRP A 444 13.12 -1.54 5.29
CA TRP A 444 13.42 -0.12 5.09
C TRP A 444 14.62 0.39 5.91
N PRO A 445 14.70 0.15 7.24
CA PRO A 445 15.81 0.67 8.03
C PRO A 445 17.17 0.07 7.67
N ILE A 446 17.20 -1.22 7.32
CA ILE A 446 18.43 -1.91 6.92
C ILE A 446 18.87 -1.42 5.54
N GLY A 447 17.95 -1.25 4.59
CA GLY A 447 18.26 -0.71 3.26
C GLY A 447 18.85 0.69 3.31
N VAL A 448 18.25 1.61 4.08
CA VAL A 448 18.81 2.97 4.30
C VAL A 448 20.19 2.89 4.95
N GLY A 449 20.35 2.02 5.95
CA GLY A 449 21.64 1.79 6.60
C GLY A 449 22.72 1.35 5.61
N ARG A 450 22.41 0.46 4.67
CA ARG A 450 23.34 0.01 3.62
C ARG A 450 23.71 1.12 2.63
N ILE A 451 22.74 1.95 2.22
CA ILE A 451 22.99 3.10 1.35
C ILE A 451 23.99 4.06 2.03
N LEU A 452 23.78 4.35 3.31
CA LEU A 452 24.66 5.25 4.08
C LEU A 452 26.02 4.61 4.40
N CYS A 453 26.07 3.31 4.72
CA CYS A 453 27.35 2.59 4.93
C CYS A 453 28.20 2.54 3.66
N SER A 454 27.61 2.17 2.53
CA SER A 454 28.33 2.15 1.23
C SER A 454 28.77 3.55 0.79
N LEU A 455 27.99 4.58 1.13
CA LEU A 455 28.39 5.98 0.96
C LEU A 455 29.59 6.34 1.83
N HIS A 456 29.60 5.92 3.09
CA HIS A 456 30.72 6.13 4.01
C HIS A 456 32.01 5.44 3.54
N GLU A 457 31.88 4.24 2.97
CA GLU A 457 32.98 3.48 2.34
C GLU A 457 33.42 4.02 0.98
N ARG A 458 32.80 5.12 0.50
CA ARG A 458 33.06 5.77 -0.79
C ARG A 458 32.76 4.89 -2.01
N ASN A 459 31.93 3.85 -1.86
CA ASN A 459 31.51 2.99 -2.96
C ASN A 459 30.19 3.49 -3.58
N SER A 460 30.29 4.43 -4.54
CA SER A 460 29.12 5.01 -5.22
C SER A 460 28.27 3.96 -5.96
N ALA A 461 28.89 2.95 -6.57
CA ALA A 461 28.18 1.92 -7.33
C ALA A 461 27.31 1.05 -6.41
N ALA A 462 27.85 0.61 -5.27
CA ALA A 462 27.09 -0.16 -4.28
C ALA A 462 25.97 0.67 -3.64
N SER A 463 26.20 1.96 -3.39
CA SER A 463 25.19 2.87 -2.83
C SER A 463 24.01 3.07 -3.80
N ARG A 464 24.28 3.26 -5.09
CA ARG A 464 23.23 3.33 -6.13
C ARG A 464 22.47 2.03 -6.28
N GLY A 465 23.16 0.89 -6.33
CA GLY A 465 22.52 -0.43 -6.40
C GLY A 465 21.57 -0.66 -5.20
N ALA A 466 22.04 -0.36 -3.99
CA ALA A 466 21.21 -0.47 -2.78
C ALA A 466 20.00 0.49 -2.81
N LEU A 467 20.15 1.69 -3.37
CA LEU A 467 19.05 2.65 -3.54
C LEU A 467 18.01 2.13 -4.54
N THR A 468 18.43 1.61 -5.69
CA THR A 468 17.52 1.05 -6.70
C THR A 468 16.78 -0.17 -6.18
N ASP A 469 17.46 -1.04 -5.44
CA ASP A 469 16.86 -2.22 -4.82
C ASP A 469 15.82 -1.84 -3.77
N LEU A 470 16.16 -0.87 -2.91
CA LEU A 470 15.24 -0.40 -1.87
C LEU A 470 14.03 0.33 -2.45
N ALA A 471 14.22 1.12 -3.52
CA ALA A 471 13.14 1.76 -4.24
C ALA A 471 12.19 0.73 -4.86
N ALA A 472 12.73 -0.31 -5.51
CA ALA A 472 11.94 -1.40 -6.06
C ALA A 472 11.11 -2.13 -4.99
N ASN A 473 11.67 -2.33 -3.79
CA ASN A 473 10.97 -2.95 -2.66
C ASN A 473 9.77 -2.15 -2.13
N GLN A 474 9.70 -0.83 -2.35
CA GLN A 474 8.55 -0.03 -1.93
C GLN A 474 7.37 -0.09 -2.93
N VAL A 475 7.63 -0.46 -4.19
CA VAL A 475 6.61 -0.44 -5.27
C VAL A 475 5.43 -1.39 -5.01
N PRO A 476 5.60 -2.63 -4.51
CA PRO A 476 4.46 -3.53 -4.26
C PRO A 476 3.46 -2.97 -3.25
N ALA A 477 3.94 -2.36 -2.16
CA ALA A 477 3.09 -1.75 -1.14
C ALA A 477 2.32 -0.55 -1.70
N LEU A 478 2.96 0.28 -2.52
CA LEU A 478 2.32 1.40 -3.21
C LEU A 478 1.28 0.93 -4.22
N ALA A 479 1.60 -0.09 -5.01
CA ALA A 479 0.68 -0.69 -5.98
C ALA A 479 -0.55 -1.29 -5.30
N ALA A 480 -0.37 -1.97 -4.16
CA ALA A 480 -1.46 -2.50 -3.36
C ALA A 480 -2.34 -1.41 -2.75
N ALA A 481 -1.77 -0.26 -2.39
CA ALA A 481 -2.54 0.90 -1.92
C ALA A 481 -3.33 1.54 -3.07
N ALA A 482 -2.74 1.67 -4.27
CA ALA A 482 -3.37 2.29 -5.43
C ALA A 482 -4.63 1.57 -5.95
N LEU A 483 -4.84 0.30 -5.58
CA LEU A 483 -6.05 -0.46 -5.92
C LEU A 483 -7.30 0.00 -5.13
N GLU A 484 -7.14 0.77 -4.06
CA GLU A 484 -8.25 1.23 -3.22
C GLU A 484 -8.63 2.70 -3.51
N PRO A 485 -9.94 3.05 -3.46
CA PRO A 485 -10.37 4.44 -3.45
C PRO A 485 -9.95 5.11 -2.12
N GLY A 486 -9.39 6.32 -2.18
CA GLY A 486 -8.87 7.02 -0.98
C GLY A 486 -7.45 6.60 -0.58
N CYS A 487 -6.67 6.04 -1.50
CA CYS A 487 -5.36 5.45 -1.27
C CYS A 487 -4.26 6.38 -0.74
N TYR A 488 -4.43 7.71 -0.76
CA TYR A 488 -3.35 8.65 -0.43
C TYR A 488 -2.87 8.50 1.01
N GLU A 489 -3.78 8.43 1.98
CA GLU A 489 -3.43 8.30 3.41
C GLU A 489 -2.66 7.00 3.68
N ARG A 490 -3.13 5.88 3.12
CA ARG A 490 -2.47 4.57 3.21
C ARG A 490 -1.11 4.54 2.48
N ALA A 491 -1.00 5.23 1.34
CA ALA A 491 0.23 5.34 0.57
C ALA A 491 1.24 6.32 1.20
N TYR A 492 0.78 7.24 2.05
CA TYR A 492 1.58 8.37 2.53
C TYR A 492 2.90 7.97 3.21
N PRO A 493 2.96 6.97 4.12
CA PRO A 493 4.23 6.52 4.69
C PRO A 493 5.22 6.01 3.62
N THR A 494 4.71 5.31 2.60
CA THR A 494 5.52 4.81 1.47
C THR A 494 5.99 5.95 0.59
N LEU A 495 5.16 6.97 0.37
CA LEU A 495 5.54 8.19 -0.35
C LEU A 495 6.63 8.97 0.38
N CYS A 496 6.56 9.09 1.71
CA CYS A 496 7.62 9.72 2.51
C CYS A 496 8.95 8.96 2.42
N ARG A 497 8.91 7.62 2.35
CA ARG A 497 10.10 6.79 2.12
C ARG A 497 10.70 7.03 0.73
N LEU A 498 9.87 7.01 -0.31
CA LEU A 498 10.33 7.31 -1.68
C LEU A 498 10.89 8.74 -1.80
N HIS A 499 10.29 9.70 -1.08
CA HIS A 499 10.80 11.06 -0.98
C HIS A 499 12.20 11.10 -0.37
N ALA A 500 12.42 10.39 0.75
CA ALA A 500 13.74 10.28 1.38
C ALA A 500 14.78 9.65 0.42
N LEU A 501 14.40 8.61 -0.34
CA LEU A 501 15.29 8.01 -1.35
C LEU A 501 15.64 8.98 -2.48
N ALA A 502 14.66 9.76 -2.97
CA ALA A 502 14.90 10.75 -4.01
C ALA A 502 15.86 11.87 -3.56
N GLU A 503 15.87 12.20 -2.27
CA GLU A 503 16.83 13.16 -1.69
C GLU A 503 18.22 12.57 -1.52
N LEU A 504 18.31 11.31 -1.07
CA LEU A 504 19.57 10.59 -1.04
C LEU A 504 20.17 10.45 -2.45
N GLN A 505 19.35 10.14 -3.45
CA GLN A 505 19.77 10.07 -4.85
C GLN A 505 20.35 11.42 -5.33
N ALA A 506 19.63 12.53 -5.09
CA ALA A 506 20.12 13.87 -5.43
C ALA A 506 21.45 14.20 -4.71
N GLY A 507 21.61 13.74 -3.47
CA GLY A 507 22.87 13.87 -2.73
C GLY A 507 24.01 13.05 -3.34
N LEU A 508 23.74 11.82 -3.80
CA LEU A 508 24.73 10.98 -4.49
C LEU A 508 25.16 11.59 -5.83
N ASP A 509 24.21 12.08 -6.62
CA ASP A 509 24.49 12.73 -7.91
C ASP A 509 25.37 13.97 -7.71
N TYR A 510 25.08 14.78 -6.68
CA TYR A 510 25.95 15.90 -6.27
C TYR A 510 27.38 15.47 -5.94
N LEU A 511 27.56 14.35 -5.19
CA LEU A 511 28.89 13.88 -4.82
C LEU A 511 29.69 13.34 -6.01
N ASP A 512 29.04 12.76 -7.02
CA ASP A 512 29.73 12.28 -8.21
C ASP A 512 30.06 13.43 -9.17
N ASP A 513 29.18 14.42 -9.33
CA ASP A 513 29.48 15.65 -10.06
C ASP A 513 30.68 16.37 -9.46
N SER A 514 30.75 16.40 -8.12
CA SER A 514 31.86 16.96 -7.36
C SER A 514 33.19 16.22 -7.59
N ARG A 515 33.14 14.91 -7.87
CA ARG A 515 34.32 14.07 -8.14
C ARG A 515 34.75 14.16 -9.61
N ALA A 516 33.79 14.26 -10.53
CA ALA A 516 34.04 14.36 -11.96
C ALA A 516 34.57 15.75 -12.35
N GLY A 517 34.09 16.81 -11.71
CA GLY A 517 34.47 18.19 -11.99
C GLY A 517 35.75 18.65 -11.29
N GLY A 518 36.85 17.89 -11.40
CA GLY A 518 38.11 18.05 -10.65
C GLY A 518 38.74 19.44 -10.55
N ASP A 519 38.31 20.40 -11.37
CA ASP A 519 38.80 21.80 -11.39
C ASP A 519 37.70 22.86 -11.11
N SER A 520 36.56 22.44 -10.56
CA SER A 520 35.45 23.36 -10.26
C SER A 520 35.86 24.37 -9.20
N SER A 521 35.73 25.67 -9.50
CA SER A 521 36.05 26.72 -8.53
C SER A 521 35.29 26.51 -7.21
N ALA A 522 35.92 26.83 -6.08
CA ALA A 522 35.30 26.73 -4.75
C ALA A 522 33.92 27.43 -4.69
N ALA A 523 33.76 28.53 -5.44
CA ALA A 523 32.50 29.26 -5.55
C ALA A 523 31.40 28.48 -6.31
N GLN A 524 31.77 27.66 -7.30
CA GLN A 524 30.82 26.80 -8.02
C GLN A 524 30.35 25.65 -7.13
N GLN A 525 31.27 25.04 -6.37
CA GLN A 525 30.96 23.99 -5.40
C GLN A 525 30.06 24.49 -4.27
N GLN A 526 30.32 25.71 -3.79
CA GLN A 526 29.47 26.40 -2.82
C GLN A 526 28.05 26.59 -3.34
N ARG A 527 27.91 27.13 -4.56
CA ARG A 527 26.59 27.35 -5.20
C ARG A 527 25.84 26.04 -5.42
N ALA A 528 26.54 24.97 -5.79
CA ALA A 528 25.94 23.64 -5.94
C ALA A 528 25.41 23.11 -4.60
N THR A 529 26.18 23.27 -3.52
CA THR A 529 25.76 22.91 -2.16
C THR A 529 24.52 23.70 -1.73
N ASP A 530 24.53 25.03 -1.92
CA ASP A 530 23.42 25.90 -1.57
C ASP A 530 22.14 25.54 -2.36
N ARG A 531 22.27 25.23 -3.65
CA ARG A 531 21.14 24.79 -4.49
C ARG A 531 20.53 23.48 -3.99
N LEU A 532 21.37 22.51 -3.62
CA LEU A 532 20.90 21.23 -3.08
C LEU A 532 20.16 21.42 -1.76
N LEU A 533 20.73 22.18 -0.82
CA LEU A 533 20.11 22.47 0.47
C LEU A 533 18.79 23.24 0.32
N GLN A 534 18.72 24.22 -0.58
CA GLN A 534 17.48 24.93 -0.90
C GLN A 534 16.41 24.00 -1.48
N ALA A 535 16.79 23.09 -2.39
CA ALA A 535 15.86 22.11 -2.96
C ALA A 535 15.30 21.17 -1.87
N TRP A 536 16.15 20.70 -0.95
CA TRP A 536 15.73 19.91 0.21
C TRP A 536 14.78 20.70 1.12
N ASP A 537 15.03 21.98 1.32
CA ASP A 537 14.20 22.84 2.16
C ASP A 537 12.80 23.05 1.58
N LEU A 538 12.73 23.37 0.27
CA LEU A 538 11.47 23.47 -0.46
C LEU A 538 10.70 22.16 -0.40
N ARG A 539 11.37 21.02 -0.61
CA ARG A 539 10.76 19.69 -0.55
C ARG A 539 10.20 19.35 0.84
N LEU A 540 10.90 19.72 1.91
CA LEU A 540 10.44 19.51 3.28
C LEU A 540 9.16 20.32 3.57
N SER A 541 9.05 21.53 3.00
CA SER A 541 7.87 22.39 3.19
C SER A 541 6.57 21.80 2.61
N LEU A 542 6.68 20.84 1.68
CA LEU A 542 5.53 20.17 1.07
C LEU A 542 5.01 18.97 1.90
N LEU A 543 5.78 18.51 2.89
CA LEU A 543 5.39 17.38 3.73
C LEU A 543 4.34 17.81 4.77
N ALA A 544 3.41 16.91 5.08
CA ALA A 544 2.49 17.11 6.18
C ALA A 544 3.26 17.36 7.50
N PRO A 545 2.74 18.21 8.41
CA PRO A 545 3.36 18.55 9.68
C PRO A 545 3.27 17.41 10.73
N SER A 546 3.51 16.18 10.29
CA SER A 546 3.58 15.00 11.15
C SER A 546 5.03 14.69 11.51
N TYR A 547 5.30 14.48 12.80
CA TYR A 547 6.64 14.14 13.27
C TYR A 547 7.20 12.88 12.59
N THR A 548 6.40 11.83 12.39
CA THR A 548 6.90 10.56 11.82
C THR A 548 7.32 10.71 10.35
N ALA A 549 6.52 11.44 9.58
CA ALA A 549 6.80 11.75 8.18
C ALA A 549 8.05 12.61 8.04
N GLN A 550 8.16 13.67 8.87
CA GLN A 550 9.31 14.57 8.86
C GLN A 550 10.58 13.90 9.41
N ASP A 551 10.49 13.11 10.48
CA ASP A 551 11.65 12.41 11.08
C ASP A 551 12.28 11.42 10.10
N THR A 552 11.47 10.71 9.29
CA THR A 552 11.98 9.78 8.26
C THR A 552 12.90 10.50 7.27
N VAL A 553 12.45 11.66 6.77
CA VAL A 553 13.19 12.45 5.78
C VAL A 553 14.38 13.15 6.44
N ILE A 554 14.16 13.85 7.55
CA ILE A 554 15.21 14.61 8.26
C ILE A 554 16.33 13.69 8.74
N SER A 555 16.02 12.50 9.25
CA SER A 555 17.04 11.57 9.73
C SER A 555 17.92 11.05 8.58
N SER A 556 17.35 10.83 7.39
CA SER A 556 18.13 10.45 6.20
C SER A 556 19.08 11.56 5.74
N ARG A 557 18.61 12.82 5.76
CA ARG A 557 19.44 14.01 5.47
C ARG A 557 20.57 14.18 6.49
N LEU A 558 20.28 13.98 7.78
CA LEU A 558 21.28 14.05 8.84
C LEU A 558 22.37 12.99 8.64
N GLY A 559 21.99 11.75 8.31
CA GLY A 559 22.94 10.68 7.99
C GLY A 559 23.84 11.05 6.82
N PHE A 560 23.27 11.53 5.71
CA PHE A 560 24.04 11.98 4.55
C PHE A 560 24.96 13.17 4.88
N ALA A 561 24.44 14.21 5.53
CA ALA A 561 25.18 15.44 5.81
C ALA A 561 26.37 15.20 6.76
N ARG A 562 26.24 14.24 7.70
CA ARG A 562 27.36 13.79 8.55
C ARG A 562 28.47 13.18 7.71
N ILE A 563 28.13 12.22 6.85
CA ILE A 563 29.11 11.55 5.98
C ILE A 563 29.78 12.57 5.04
N ALA A 564 29.02 13.51 4.47
CA ALA A 564 29.56 14.57 3.62
C ALA A 564 30.51 15.51 4.38
N ALA A 565 30.18 15.89 5.62
CA ALA A 565 31.06 16.69 6.47
C ALA A 565 32.36 15.96 6.84
N ASP A 566 32.30 14.65 7.09
CA ASP A 566 33.46 13.81 7.39
C ASP A 566 34.35 13.61 6.15
N ALA A 567 33.74 13.43 4.97
CA ALA A 567 34.46 13.36 3.71
C ALA A 567 35.22 14.67 3.40
N ALA A 568 34.57 15.83 3.62
CA ALA A 568 35.21 17.14 3.47
C ALA A 568 36.33 17.38 4.51
N ALA A 569 36.25 16.76 5.70
CA ALA A 569 37.33 16.79 6.68
C ALA A 569 38.55 15.98 6.24
N ALA A 570 38.33 14.77 5.71
CA ALA A 570 39.39 13.90 5.23
C ALA A 570 40.14 14.49 4.02
N GLY A 571 39.44 15.20 3.13
CA GLY A 571 40.06 15.91 2.00
C GLY A 571 41.04 17.00 2.44
N SER A 572 40.71 17.77 3.48
CA SER A 572 41.60 18.80 4.05
C SER A 572 42.87 18.20 4.66
N SER A 573 42.78 17.05 5.34
CA SER A 573 43.92 16.35 5.94
C SER A 573 44.85 15.69 4.91
N ALA A 574 44.29 15.14 3.82
CA ALA A 574 45.08 14.56 2.74
C ALA A 574 45.83 15.63 1.92
N ALA A 575 45.21 16.80 1.73
CA ALA A 575 45.86 17.94 1.08
C ALA A 575 47.05 18.48 1.89
N SER A 576 46.94 18.55 3.22
CA SER A 576 48.06 18.98 4.08
C SER A 576 49.21 17.97 4.16
N ALA A 577 48.93 16.66 4.00
CA ALA A 577 49.93 15.60 4.05
C ALA A 577 50.71 15.39 2.73
N SER A 578 50.19 15.85 1.58
CA SER A 578 50.75 15.54 0.24
C SER A 578 51.78 16.55 -0.29
N GLY A 579 52.19 17.56 0.49
CA GLY A 579 53.37 18.40 0.18
C GLY A 579 53.28 19.24 -1.10
N LEU A 580 52.08 19.54 -1.61
CA LEU A 580 51.89 20.38 -2.79
C LEU A 580 52.31 21.85 -2.55
N SER A 581 52.47 22.65 -3.59
CA SER A 581 52.93 24.05 -3.51
C SER A 581 52.03 24.97 -2.66
N SER A 582 52.63 25.90 -1.91
CA SER A 582 51.96 26.77 -0.90
C SER A 582 50.77 27.61 -1.39
N SER A 583 50.66 27.93 -2.69
CA SER A 583 49.59 28.77 -3.25
C SER A 583 48.35 27.98 -3.69
N THR A 584 48.51 26.73 -4.13
CA THR A 584 47.42 25.81 -4.49
C THR A 584 46.89 25.03 -3.27
N LEU A 585 47.72 24.89 -2.23
CA LEU A 585 47.33 24.38 -0.92
C LEU A 585 46.35 25.30 -0.19
N SER A 586 46.57 26.61 -0.21
CA SER A 586 45.76 27.56 0.54
C SER A 586 44.33 27.65 0.00
N THR A 587 44.16 27.58 -1.32
CA THR A 587 42.85 27.66 -1.98
C THR A 587 42.05 26.36 -1.91
N SER A 588 42.70 25.19 -2.05
CA SER A 588 42.04 23.89 -1.90
C SER A 588 41.68 23.55 -0.44
N SER A 589 42.57 23.88 0.50
CA SER A 589 42.32 23.73 1.95
C SER A 589 41.17 24.63 2.42
N THR A 590 41.16 25.90 2.02
CA THR A 590 40.07 26.83 2.37
C THR A 590 38.73 26.43 1.76
N ALA A 591 38.71 25.92 0.52
CA ALA A 591 37.50 25.41 -0.14
C ALA A 591 36.93 24.16 0.57
N SER A 592 37.80 23.23 0.97
CA SER A 592 37.41 22.03 1.72
C SER A 592 36.87 22.39 3.11
N GLU A 593 37.46 23.40 3.76
CA GLU A 593 36.97 23.92 5.03
C GLU A 593 35.64 24.66 4.92
N THR A 594 35.41 25.47 3.88
CA THR A 594 34.11 26.12 3.66
C THR A 594 33.02 25.08 3.44
N LEU A 595 33.27 24.09 2.59
CA LEU A 595 32.34 23.00 2.35
C LEU A 595 32.01 22.23 3.64
N ARG A 596 33.02 21.94 4.48
CA ARG A 596 32.83 21.32 5.80
C ARG A 596 31.96 22.20 6.72
N ARG A 597 32.16 23.52 6.71
CA ARG A 597 31.35 24.46 7.51
C ARG A 597 29.89 24.45 7.05
N ASP A 598 29.62 24.38 5.76
CA ASP A 598 28.25 24.41 5.24
C ASP A 598 27.48 23.12 5.49
N TRP A 599 28.13 21.96 5.36
CA TRP A 599 27.51 20.70 5.79
C TRP A 599 27.25 20.65 7.29
N ARG A 600 28.13 21.23 8.12
CA ARG A 600 27.88 21.37 9.57
C ARG A 600 26.70 22.30 9.88
N ARG A 601 26.58 23.42 9.17
CA ARG A 601 25.42 24.32 9.27
C ARG A 601 24.13 23.60 8.86
N ALA A 602 24.17 22.78 7.80
CA ALA A 602 23.04 21.98 7.37
C ALA A 602 22.61 20.97 8.45
N VAL A 603 23.56 20.28 9.08
CA VAL A 603 23.28 19.37 10.22
C VAL A 603 22.58 20.11 11.35
N GLN A 604 23.10 21.26 11.79
CA GLN A 604 22.46 22.08 12.83
C GLN A 604 21.06 22.56 12.43
N ALA A 605 20.87 23.02 11.19
CA ALA A 605 19.58 23.44 10.68
C ALA A 605 18.55 22.28 10.67
N HIS A 606 18.98 21.08 10.25
CA HIS A 606 18.14 19.88 10.25
C HIS A 606 17.77 19.43 11.67
N LEU A 607 18.71 19.47 12.63
CA LEU A 607 18.42 19.21 14.05
C LEU A 607 17.42 20.21 14.63
N LEU A 608 17.59 21.51 14.35
CA LEU A 608 16.65 22.54 14.78
C LEU A 608 15.24 22.31 14.22
N ARG A 609 15.12 21.87 12.96
CA ARG A 609 13.82 21.50 12.39
C ARG A 609 13.23 20.27 13.04
N ARG A 610 14.05 19.26 13.35
CA ARG A 610 13.63 18.08 14.11
C ARG A 610 13.08 18.49 15.48
N ILE A 611 13.78 19.37 16.21
CA ILE A 611 13.33 19.92 17.50
C ILE A 611 11.98 20.66 17.36
N ARG A 612 11.85 21.54 16.36
CA ARG A 612 10.58 22.28 16.11
C ARG A 612 9.43 21.32 15.83
N SER A 613 9.63 20.35 14.94
CA SER A 613 8.62 19.34 14.60
C SER A 613 8.21 18.50 15.82
N ALA A 614 9.19 18.09 16.64
CA ALA A 614 8.95 17.31 17.85
C ALA A 614 8.15 18.10 18.88
N ARG A 615 8.47 19.39 19.09
CA ARG A 615 7.74 20.28 20.00
C ARG A 615 6.30 20.52 19.54
N LEU A 616 6.10 20.79 18.25
CA LEU A 616 4.75 20.98 17.69
C LEU A 616 3.86 19.74 17.86
N CYS A 617 4.45 18.55 17.80
CA CYS A 617 3.74 17.28 17.98
C CYS A 617 3.70 16.80 19.44
N GLY A 618 4.14 17.60 20.42
CA GLY A 618 4.13 17.24 21.84
C GLY A 618 5.15 16.16 22.26
N ARG A 619 6.10 15.78 21.38
CA ARG A 619 7.13 14.77 21.67
C ARG A 619 8.36 15.39 22.33
N LEU A 620 8.23 15.71 23.61
CA LEU A 620 9.27 16.40 24.39
C LEU A 620 10.57 15.61 24.51
N ALA A 621 10.51 14.29 24.72
CA ALA A 621 11.70 13.44 24.82
C ALA A 621 12.54 13.45 23.53
N ALA A 622 11.89 13.37 22.37
CA ALA A 622 12.56 13.47 21.08
C ALA A 622 13.16 14.87 20.83
N ALA A 623 12.47 15.93 21.26
CA ALA A 623 13.00 17.29 21.19
C ALA A 623 14.24 17.46 22.08
N GLN A 624 14.24 16.88 23.28
CA GLN A 624 15.36 16.94 24.22
C GLN A 624 16.56 16.13 23.71
N ALA A 625 16.34 14.93 23.17
CA ALA A 625 17.42 14.14 22.57
C ALA A 625 18.09 14.87 21.41
N ALA A 626 17.30 15.47 20.50
CA ALA A 626 17.82 16.25 19.38
C ALA A 626 18.52 17.54 19.84
N LEU A 627 18.11 18.12 20.97
CA LEU A 627 18.79 19.28 21.57
C LEU A 627 20.17 18.90 22.13
N LEU A 628 20.24 17.81 22.91
CA LEU A 628 21.51 17.29 23.43
C LEU A 628 22.49 16.95 22.31
N GLU A 629 21.99 16.37 21.22
CA GLU A 629 22.75 16.10 20.01
C GLU A 629 23.27 17.38 19.34
N ALA A 630 22.48 18.46 19.35
CA ALA A 630 22.90 19.75 18.84
C ALA A 630 23.96 20.44 19.75
N GLU A 631 23.86 20.27 21.06
CA GLU A 631 24.83 20.80 22.05
C GLU A 631 26.20 20.12 21.95
N GLN A 632 26.23 18.84 21.59
CA GLN A 632 27.47 18.08 21.40
C GLN A 632 28.24 18.49 20.13
N LEU A 633 27.63 19.23 19.21
CA LEU A 633 28.32 19.72 18.01
C LEU A 633 29.22 20.91 18.37
N PRO A 634 30.47 20.97 17.85
CA PRO A 634 31.36 22.08 18.13
C PRO A 634 30.75 23.40 17.64
N PRO A 635 30.91 24.51 18.40
CA PRO A 635 30.37 25.81 18.02
C PRO A 635 30.95 26.23 16.66
N LEU A 636 30.08 26.80 15.81
CA LEU A 636 30.54 27.41 14.56
C LEU A 636 31.45 28.60 14.89
N PRO A 637 32.62 28.75 14.26
CA PRO A 637 33.45 29.93 14.48
C PRO A 637 32.68 31.21 14.09
N ASP A 638 32.59 32.15 15.04
CA ASP A 638 31.70 33.32 15.09
C ASP A 638 31.85 34.38 13.97
N SER A 639 32.66 34.14 12.94
CA SER A 639 32.99 35.20 11.96
C SER A 639 31.89 35.51 10.94
N ALA A 640 30.83 34.70 10.85
CA ALA A 640 29.74 34.89 9.88
C ALA A 640 28.37 35.27 10.48
N ALA A 641 28.17 35.08 11.79
CA ALA A 641 26.88 35.36 12.45
C ALA A 641 26.55 36.87 12.52
N ARG A 642 27.55 37.75 12.45
CA ARG A 642 27.33 39.21 12.55
C ARG A 642 26.85 39.88 11.25
N ARG A 643 26.82 39.20 10.09
CA ARG A 643 26.46 39.85 8.81
C ARG A 643 25.04 39.61 8.31
N ARG A 644 24.25 38.72 8.92
CA ARG A 644 22.84 38.48 8.49
C ARG A 644 21.76 38.89 9.49
N CYS A 645 22.11 39.30 10.70
CA CYS A 645 21.15 39.84 11.67
C CYS A 645 20.85 41.33 11.51
N ARG A 646 21.33 42.00 10.44
CA ARG A 646 21.02 43.42 10.19
C ARG A 646 19.91 43.68 9.16
N ASP A 647 19.48 42.66 8.41
CA ASP A 647 18.46 42.82 7.36
C ASP A 647 17.22 41.91 7.55
N CYS A 648 16.84 41.62 8.80
CA CYS A 648 15.53 41.03 9.14
C CYS A 648 14.81 41.89 10.16
#